data_AF-A0A484KGG1-F1
#
_entry.id   AF-A0A484KGG1-F1
#
_cell.length_a   1.000
_cell.length_b   1.000
_cell.length_c   1.000
_cell.angle_alpha   90.00
_cell.angle_beta   90.00
_cell.angle_gamma   90.00
#
_symmetry.space_group_name_H-M   'P 1'
#
loop_
_entity.id
_entity.type
_entity.pdbx_description
1 polymer ?
#
loop_
_entity_poly.entity_id
_entity_poly.type
_entity_poly.pdbx_seq_one_letter_code
_entity_poly.pdbx_strand_id
1 'polypeptide(L)'
;MASNVVDDMFDGIRKSKAHATVFFTRLVDRKSLSAGKRLMKQKDLSGEIDQTVPNKAERANFLEGKLGKILSSTQEAVVVRPNVAFAYRSNPGSWVYFKVNAQTFSVEGITAKEYLTFKEMVFDENWAKDENALEVDFRAFDYPDHPLALSGSIGKGLEFISKIMGSKFGATLEGAKPLHDYLLALNHRGEKLMINDTLNTVASLQNALIVAQRYVTAHPKHAPYRNFAQKLRDLGFEKGWGENAERVRETMRLLSEVLQAPDPTSTESFFSRLPAVFNIVILSIHGYFGQADVLGLPDTGGQVVYILDQVRALEKEMVLRIKQQGLNIKPQILVVTRLIPDAQGTDCNKEMEPISDTECSRILRVPFKTERGVLQHWVSRFDIYPYLERFCEDATAKILESMGGKPDLIIGNYTDGNLVASLMSRKLGVTQATIAHALEKTKYEDSDAKWKTFDQKYHFSSQFTADLIAMNSADFIIASTYQEIAGSKTKPGQYESHEAFTMPGLCRVVSGINVFDPKFNIVAPGADQSVYFSYAEKDKCFASFRPAIGALLFNNEDTNEHIGFLADKTKPIIFSMARLDTVKNLTGLTEWYGKNTALRSLANLVIVGAFFDPSNSKDREEAGEIKKMHGLIDKYKLEGQMRWIAAQTDRKRNGELYRMIAETKGAFVQPALYEAFGLTVIEAMNCGLPTFATNQGGPAEIIVDGVSGFHIDPYNGDESSKKILDFFEKCKSDVGYWDKISNAALHRINECFTWKIYAEKVLNMGSAYGCWRAMHSKQKHAKLRYIELFYNLHMRNLAKKVAAEVTQPAAQAEKTPAREHTAEVVPKDGGAAGAKGEEVGTFTTTPPSAACNWLCLCISASIIVYTLLKMYGSKTQPK
;
A
#
# COMPACT_ATOMS: atom_id res chain seq x y z
N MET A 1 -9.84 20.65 -19.08
CA MET A 1 -9.43 21.13 -17.74
C MET A 1 -8.16 21.98 -17.79
N ALA A 2 -7.10 21.58 -18.53
CA ALA A 2 -5.87 22.36 -18.60
C ALA A 2 -6.03 23.80 -19.15
N SER A 3 -6.91 24.03 -20.13
CA SER A 3 -7.17 25.37 -20.68
C SER A 3 -7.64 26.37 -19.61
N ASN A 4 -8.60 25.96 -18.76
CA ASN A 4 -9.17 26.85 -17.75
C ASN A 4 -8.15 27.27 -16.69
N VAL A 5 -7.21 26.41 -16.31
CA VAL A 5 -6.18 26.74 -15.30
C VAL A 5 -5.14 27.72 -15.87
N VAL A 6 -4.76 27.54 -17.14
CA VAL A 6 -3.84 28.47 -17.83
C VAL A 6 -4.47 29.86 -17.92
N ASP A 7 -5.73 29.93 -18.31
CA ASP A 7 -6.50 31.18 -18.37
C ASP A 7 -6.65 31.81 -16.98
N ASP A 8 -6.98 31.01 -15.97
CA ASP A 8 -7.12 31.47 -14.58
C ASP A 8 -5.80 31.98 -13.99
N MET A 9 -4.68 31.34 -14.33
CA MET A 9 -3.34 31.78 -13.94
C MET A 9 -3.00 33.12 -14.58
N PHE A 10 -3.24 33.26 -15.89
CA PHE A 10 -3.02 34.50 -16.61
C PHE A 10 -3.87 35.66 -16.05
N ASP A 11 -5.17 35.41 -15.85
CA ASP A 11 -6.09 36.35 -15.20
C ASP A 11 -5.64 36.71 -13.78
N GLY A 12 -5.19 35.71 -13.01
CA GLY A 12 -4.71 35.87 -11.64
C GLY A 12 -3.49 36.78 -11.57
N ILE A 13 -2.52 36.58 -12.47
CA ILE A 13 -1.35 37.44 -12.63
C ILE A 13 -1.78 38.87 -12.99
N ARG A 14 -2.70 39.03 -13.96
CA ARG A 14 -3.17 40.36 -14.38
C ARG A 14 -3.86 41.13 -13.24
N LYS A 15 -4.71 40.46 -12.46
CA LYS A 15 -5.43 41.07 -11.32
C LYS A 15 -4.51 41.38 -10.14
N SER A 16 -3.47 40.58 -9.92
CA SER A 16 -2.52 40.73 -8.79
C SER A 16 -1.14 41.17 -9.26
N LYS A 17 -1.06 42.04 -10.29
CA LYS A 17 0.18 42.32 -11.03
C LYS A 17 1.36 42.71 -10.15
N ALA A 18 1.15 43.55 -9.13
CA ALA A 18 2.21 43.98 -8.21
C ALA A 18 2.78 42.78 -7.44
N HIS A 19 1.92 42.01 -6.76
CA HIS A 19 2.31 40.81 -6.03
C HIS A 19 2.92 39.73 -6.93
N ALA A 20 2.34 39.49 -8.11
CA ALA A 20 2.87 38.53 -9.07
C ALA A 20 4.27 38.93 -9.55
N THR A 21 4.50 40.22 -9.82
CA THR A 21 5.82 40.73 -10.23
C THR A 21 6.87 40.46 -9.15
N VAL A 22 6.56 40.78 -7.89
CA VAL A 22 7.47 40.50 -6.76
C VAL A 22 7.70 39.00 -6.62
N PHE A 23 6.64 38.20 -6.59
CA PHE A 23 6.72 36.75 -6.43
C PHE A 23 7.62 36.11 -7.50
N PHE A 24 7.29 36.30 -8.78
CA PHE A 24 8.05 35.67 -9.88
C PHE A 24 9.48 36.20 -9.98
N THR A 25 9.71 37.49 -9.70
CA THR A 25 11.08 38.05 -9.69
C THR A 25 11.91 37.38 -8.59
N ARG A 26 11.35 37.20 -7.39
CA ARG A 26 12.02 36.50 -6.29
C ARG A 26 12.33 35.05 -6.63
N LEU A 27 11.40 34.36 -7.31
CA LEU A 27 11.61 32.98 -7.75
C LEU A 27 12.82 32.84 -8.68
N VAL A 28 13.09 33.84 -9.51
CA VAL A 28 14.17 33.82 -10.49
C VAL A 28 15.39 34.68 -10.11
N ASP A 29 15.44 35.29 -8.93
CA ASP A 29 16.53 36.21 -8.55
C ASP A 29 17.91 35.51 -8.50
N ARG A 30 18.96 36.18 -8.99
CA ARG A 30 20.34 35.69 -9.06
C ARG A 30 20.97 35.45 -7.69
N LYS A 31 20.59 36.22 -6.66
CA LYS A 31 21.16 36.07 -5.31
C LYS A 31 20.69 34.81 -4.58
N SER A 32 19.53 34.24 -4.94
CA SER A 32 18.92 33.08 -4.29
C SER A 32 19.20 31.74 -4.99
N LEU A 33 19.98 31.74 -6.08
CA LEU A 33 20.10 30.63 -7.03
C LEU A 33 21.54 30.47 -7.52
N SER A 34 22.28 29.50 -6.98
CA SER A 34 23.70 29.25 -7.32
C SER A 34 23.92 28.79 -8.78
N ALA A 35 22.90 28.22 -9.45
CA ALA A 35 22.97 27.75 -10.84
C ALA A 35 21.81 28.21 -11.74
N GLY A 36 20.92 29.10 -11.25
CA GLY A 36 19.73 29.54 -12.00
C GLY A 36 18.64 28.49 -12.20
N LYS A 37 18.73 27.36 -11.48
CA LYS A 37 17.75 26.29 -11.45
C LYS A 37 17.46 25.86 -10.01
N ARG A 38 16.20 25.57 -9.68
CA ARG A 38 15.83 24.97 -8.38
C ARG A 38 14.49 24.22 -8.48
N LEU A 39 14.37 23.13 -7.72
CA LEU A 39 13.08 22.50 -7.41
C LEU A 39 12.54 23.12 -6.13
N MET A 40 11.25 23.42 -6.10
CA MET A 40 10.54 23.98 -4.96
C MET A 40 9.34 23.11 -4.62
N LYS A 41 9.16 22.86 -3.32
CA LYS A 41 7.99 22.16 -2.78
C LYS A 41 6.95 23.15 -2.30
N GLN A 42 5.77 22.64 -1.95
CA GLN A 42 4.67 23.44 -1.42
C GLN A 42 5.07 24.30 -0.22
N LYS A 43 5.94 23.80 0.68
CA LYS A 43 6.47 24.57 1.82
C LYS A 43 7.33 25.75 1.37
N ASP A 44 8.20 25.55 0.39
CA ASP A 44 9.04 26.61 -0.17
C ASP A 44 8.19 27.67 -0.88
N LEU A 45 7.19 27.23 -1.66
CA LEU A 45 6.24 28.11 -2.33
C LEU A 45 5.45 28.95 -1.32
N SER A 46 4.97 28.32 -0.25
CA SER A 46 4.26 29.02 0.84
C SER A 46 5.17 30.05 1.51
N GLY A 47 6.42 29.70 1.78
CA GLY A 47 7.42 30.63 2.32
C GLY A 47 7.71 31.82 1.41
N GLU A 48 7.73 31.63 0.09
CA GLU A 48 7.87 32.73 -0.88
C GLU A 48 6.61 33.60 -0.95
N ILE A 49 5.41 33.03 -0.81
CA ILE A 49 4.17 33.80 -0.73
C ILE A 49 4.17 34.66 0.54
N ASP A 50 4.55 34.10 1.69
CA ASP A 50 4.64 34.82 2.95
C ASP A 50 5.62 36.01 2.87
N GLN A 51 6.75 35.83 2.18
CA GLN A 51 7.72 36.90 1.95
C GLN A 51 7.27 37.92 0.90
N THR A 52 6.43 37.52 -0.06
CA THR A 52 5.86 38.40 -1.08
C THR A 52 4.75 39.28 -0.50
N VAL A 53 3.93 38.73 0.40
CA VAL A 53 2.82 39.43 1.04
C VAL A 53 2.97 39.31 2.57
N PRO A 54 3.85 40.10 3.21
CA PRO A 54 4.16 39.97 4.63
C PRO A 54 2.96 40.24 5.54
N ASN A 55 2.09 41.17 5.13
CA ASN A 55 0.88 41.53 5.86
C ASN A 55 -0.12 40.35 5.85
N LYS A 56 -0.52 39.87 7.03
CA LYS A 56 -1.41 38.70 7.16
C LYS A 56 -2.80 38.91 6.54
N ALA A 57 -3.40 40.09 6.71
CA ALA A 57 -4.75 40.37 6.19
C ALA A 57 -4.74 40.48 4.66
N GLU A 58 -3.71 41.15 4.11
CA GLU A 58 -3.52 41.23 2.66
C GLU A 58 -3.20 39.87 2.04
N ARG A 59 -2.41 39.04 2.75
CA ARG A 59 -2.10 37.68 2.31
C ARG A 59 -3.33 36.78 2.27
N ALA A 60 -4.23 36.89 3.24
CA ALA A 60 -5.50 36.18 3.21
C ALA A 60 -6.30 36.53 1.94
N ASN A 61 -6.44 37.83 1.64
CA ASN A 61 -7.12 38.30 0.42
C ASN A 61 -6.41 37.81 -0.86
N PHE A 62 -5.07 37.81 -0.88
CA PHE A 62 -4.29 37.29 -2.02
C PHE A 62 -4.55 35.79 -2.24
N LEU A 63 -4.56 34.99 -1.16
CA LEU A 63 -4.80 33.55 -1.19
C LEU A 63 -6.23 33.20 -1.62
N GLU A 64 -7.20 34.09 -1.42
CA GLU A 64 -8.58 33.94 -1.92
C GLU A 64 -8.71 34.21 -3.43
N GLY A 65 -7.78 34.98 -4.00
CA GLY A 65 -7.71 35.28 -5.43
C GLY A 65 -7.30 34.08 -6.30
N LYS A 66 -7.53 34.16 -7.62
CA LYS A 66 -7.20 33.08 -8.58
C LYS A 66 -5.73 32.64 -8.47
N LEU A 67 -4.80 33.60 -8.47
CA LEU A 67 -3.35 33.34 -8.37
C LEU A 67 -3.00 32.65 -7.05
N GLY A 68 -3.47 33.17 -5.91
CA GLY A 68 -3.20 32.58 -4.60
C GLY A 68 -3.76 31.16 -4.46
N LYS A 69 -4.97 30.90 -4.96
CA LYS A 69 -5.56 29.55 -5.00
C LYS A 69 -4.72 28.57 -5.82
N ILE A 70 -4.26 28.97 -7.00
CA ILE A 70 -3.40 28.13 -7.85
C ILE A 70 -2.08 27.82 -7.15
N LEU A 71 -1.42 28.85 -6.60
CA LEU A 71 -0.13 28.68 -5.92
C LEU A 71 -0.25 27.84 -4.65
N SER A 72 -1.30 28.00 -3.85
CA SER A 72 -1.53 27.20 -2.64
C SER A 72 -1.81 25.71 -2.90
N SER A 73 -2.39 25.38 -4.06
CA SER A 73 -2.68 23.99 -4.46
C SER A 73 -1.60 23.40 -5.38
N THR A 74 -0.55 24.17 -5.70
CA THR A 74 0.62 23.68 -6.42
C THR A 74 1.44 22.79 -5.50
N GLN A 75 1.77 21.58 -5.99
CA GLN A 75 2.53 20.60 -5.21
C GLN A 75 4.04 20.82 -5.33
N GLU A 76 4.48 21.12 -6.54
CA GLU A 76 5.87 21.44 -6.82
C GLU A 76 5.99 22.45 -7.97
N ALA A 77 7.06 23.23 -7.93
CA ALA A 77 7.44 24.15 -8.98
C ALA A 77 8.93 24.00 -9.30
N VAL A 78 9.27 24.05 -10.58
CA VAL A 78 10.64 23.94 -11.08
C VAL A 78 11.02 25.26 -11.73
N VAL A 79 12.06 25.90 -11.21
CA VAL A 79 12.61 27.12 -11.78
C VAL A 79 13.74 26.73 -12.73
N VAL A 80 13.63 27.13 -14.00
CA VAL A 80 14.69 27.09 -15.01
C VAL A 80 14.62 28.40 -15.79
N ARG A 81 15.48 29.37 -15.44
CA ARG A 81 15.35 30.76 -15.95
C ARG A 81 15.20 30.85 -17.48
N PRO A 82 14.32 31.74 -17.98
CA PRO A 82 13.41 32.65 -17.25
C PRO A 82 12.08 32.00 -16.83
N ASN A 83 11.92 30.70 -17.04
CA ASN A 83 10.64 30.00 -16.86
C ASN A 83 10.52 29.35 -15.49
N VAL A 84 9.29 29.27 -14.99
CA VAL A 84 8.91 28.48 -13.82
C VAL A 84 7.82 27.52 -14.24
N ALA A 85 8.09 26.21 -14.20
CA ALA A 85 7.12 25.17 -14.48
C ALA A 85 6.42 24.74 -13.19
N PHE A 86 5.11 24.54 -13.23
CA PHE A 86 4.27 24.23 -12.07
C PHE A 86 3.57 22.89 -12.28
N ALA A 87 3.58 22.03 -11.26
CA ALA A 87 2.69 20.88 -11.15
C ALA A 87 1.53 21.25 -10.22
N TYR A 88 0.41 21.62 -10.83
CA TYR A 88 -0.80 22.01 -10.13
C TYR A 88 -1.73 20.81 -10.01
N ARG A 89 -2.19 20.55 -8.78
CA ARG A 89 -3.14 19.47 -8.50
C ARG A 89 -4.48 20.08 -8.13
N SER A 90 -5.41 20.04 -9.07
CA SER A 90 -6.73 20.68 -8.89
C SER A 90 -7.63 19.88 -7.96
N ASN A 91 -7.60 18.56 -8.10
CA ASN A 91 -8.36 17.59 -7.34
C ASN A 91 -7.55 16.30 -7.23
N PRO A 92 -7.91 15.38 -6.32
CA PRO A 92 -7.31 14.05 -6.29
C PRO A 92 -7.39 13.33 -7.63
N GLY A 93 -6.22 12.90 -8.13
CA GLY A 93 -6.01 12.24 -9.41
C GLY A 93 -5.93 13.19 -10.62
N SER A 94 -6.04 14.50 -10.44
CA SER A 94 -6.12 15.47 -11.54
C SER A 94 -4.97 16.47 -11.48
N TRP A 95 -3.98 16.24 -12.35
CA TRP A 95 -2.81 17.09 -12.52
C TRP A 95 -2.92 17.96 -13.77
N VAL A 96 -2.47 19.20 -13.64
CA VAL A 96 -2.28 20.13 -14.75
C VAL A 96 -0.87 20.71 -14.63
N TYR A 97 -0.15 20.69 -15.73
CA TYR A 97 1.19 21.27 -15.82
C TYR A 97 1.14 22.51 -16.69
N PHE A 98 1.81 23.57 -16.25
CA PHE A 98 1.96 24.81 -17.02
C PHE A 98 3.28 25.47 -16.66
N LYS A 99 3.79 26.34 -17.53
CA LYS A 99 4.96 27.17 -17.26
C LYS A 99 4.62 28.66 -17.37
N VAL A 100 5.28 29.46 -16.54
CA VAL A 100 5.20 30.91 -16.55
C VAL A 100 6.56 31.49 -16.84
N ASN A 101 6.65 32.39 -17.82
CA ASN A 101 7.85 33.19 -18.01
C ASN A 101 7.85 34.34 -17.00
N ALA A 102 8.86 34.38 -16.12
CA ALA A 102 8.92 35.36 -15.03
C ALA A 102 9.16 36.81 -15.50
N GLN A 103 9.57 37.02 -16.75
CA GLN A 103 9.84 38.34 -17.33
C GLN A 103 8.65 38.88 -18.13
N THR A 104 8.03 38.04 -18.96
CA THR A 104 6.91 38.44 -19.83
C THR A 104 5.54 38.15 -19.22
N PHE A 105 5.48 37.34 -18.16
CA PHE A 105 4.26 36.80 -17.55
C PHE A 105 3.37 35.99 -18.51
N SER A 106 3.94 35.48 -19.61
CA SER A 106 3.23 34.53 -20.47
C SER A 106 3.04 33.20 -19.75
N VAL A 107 1.84 32.62 -19.85
CA VAL A 107 1.48 31.31 -19.29
C VAL A 107 1.24 30.34 -20.44
N GLU A 108 1.83 29.16 -20.37
CA GLU A 108 1.70 28.11 -21.39
C GLU A 108 1.40 26.79 -20.69
N GLY A 109 0.33 26.10 -21.11
CA GLY A 109 0.06 24.73 -20.67
C GLY A 109 1.08 23.77 -21.25
N ILE A 110 1.62 22.86 -20.44
CA ILE A 110 2.63 21.88 -20.86
C ILE A 110 2.17 20.46 -20.51
N THR A 111 2.78 19.47 -21.15
CA THR A 111 2.56 18.05 -20.88
C THR A 111 3.34 17.59 -19.65
N ALA A 112 2.97 16.41 -19.11
CA ALA A 112 3.73 15.77 -18.03
C ALA A 112 5.18 15.52 -18.44
N LYS A 113 5.42 15.10 -19.69
CA LYS A 113 6.76 14.94 -20.28
C LYS A 113 7.58 16.22 -20.16
N GLU A 114 7.06 17.33 -20.69
CA GLU A 114 7.76 18.61 -20.68
C GLU A 114 8.04 19.09 -19.25
N TYR A 115 7.08 18.93 -18.33
CA TYR A 115 7.28 19.23 -16.93
C TYR A 115 8.42 18.39 -16.31
N LEU A 116 8.45 17.08 -16.56
CA LEU A 116 9.51 16.19 -16.09
C LEU A 116 10.87 16.56 -16.69
N THR A 117 10.92 16.94 -17.97
CA THR A 117 12.14 17.47 -18.59
C THR A 117 12.64 18.74 -17.90
N PHE A 118 11.73 19.65 -17.52
CA PHE A 118 12.09 20.81 -16.70
C PHE A 118 12.68 20.39 -15.35
N LYS A 119 12.06 19.42 -14.67
CA LYS A 119 12.56 18.88 -13.39
C LYS A 119 13.94 18.26 -13.54
N GLU A 120 14.17 17.50 -14.60
CA GLU A 120 15.46 16.87 -14.91
C GLU A 120 16.57 17.90 -15.12
N MET A 121 16.29 19.08 -15.70
CA MET A 121 17.31 20.13 -15.86
C MET A 121 17.98 20.56 -14.55
N VAL A 122 17.33 20.36 -13.40
CA VAL A 122 17.86 20.63 -12.06
C VAL A 122 18.86 19.56 -11.61
N PHE A 123 18.66 18.30 -12.02
CA PHE A 123 19.39 17.14 -11.50
C PHE A 123 20.38 16.53 -12.52
N ASP A 124 20.01 16.52 -13.80
CA ASP A 124 20.79 15.94 -14.90
C ASP A 124 20.39 16.62 -16.23
N GLU A 125 21.12 17.68 -16.60
CA GLU A 125 20.84 18.47 -17.80
C GLU A 125 21.11 17.70 -19.11
N ASN A 126 22.01 16.72 -19.09
CA ASN A 126 22.29 15.90 -20.27
C ASN A 126 21.10 14.98 -20.55
N TRP A 127 20.56 14.33 -19.51
CA TRP A 127 19.36 13.50 -19.64
C TRP A 127 18.14 14.32 -20.08
N ALA A 128 17.97 15.53 -19.53
CA ALA A 128 16.88 16.42 -19.92
C ALA A 128 16.90 16.79 -21.41
N LYS A 129 18.10 16.84 -22.02
CA LYS A 129 18.31 17.19 -23.44
C LYS A 129 18.40 15.98 -24.36
N ASP A 130 18.35 14.76 -23.83
CA ASP A 130 18.44 13.54 -24.63
C ASP A 130 17.09 13.22 -25.27
N GLU A 131 17.01 13.37 -26.59
CA GLU A 131 15.83 13.05 -27.40
C GLU A 131 15.50 11.54 -27.40
N ASN A 132 16.47 10.69 -27.04
CA ASN A 132 16.32 9.23 -26.97
C ASN A 132 16.14 8.72 -25.53
N ALA A 133 15.96 9.61 -24.55
CA ALA A 133 15.67 9.23 -23.18
C ALA A 133 14.44 8.30 -23.12
N LEU A 134 14.56 7.17 -22.41
CA LEU A 134 13.49 6.19 -22.31
C LEU A 134 12.24 6.80 -21.64
N GLU A 135 11.13 6.82 -22.37
CA GLU A 135 9.81 7.23 -21.87
C GLU A 135 8.91 6.03 -21.60
N VAL A 136 8.35 5.98 -20.39
CA VAL A 136 7.43 4.93 -19.94
C VAL A 136 6.02 5.50 -19.89
N ASP A 137 5.14 4.96 -20.75
CA ASP A 137 3.73 5.37 -20.88
C ASP A 137 2.82 4.13 -20.87
N PHE A 138 2.22 3.85 -19.72
CA PHE A 138 1.24 2.77 -19.59
C PHE A 138 -0.18 3.17 -20.02
N ARG A 139 -0.49 4.47 -20.06
CA ARG A 139 -1.81 4.98 -20.47
C ARG A 139 -2.08 4.71 -21.94
N ALA A 140 -1.05 4.61 -22.77
CA ALA A 140 -1.16 4.16 -24.16
C ALA A 140 -1.86 2.79 -24.32
N PHE A 141 -1.94 2.00 -23.25
CA PHE A 141 -2.59 0.68 -23.23
C PHE A 141 -3.85 0.62 -22.36
N ASP A 142 -4.29 1.73 -21.77
CA ASP A 142 -5.48 1.77 -20.91
C ASP A 142 -6.78 1.83 -21.73
N TYR A 143 -7.88 1.40 -21.13
CA TYR A 143 -9.19 1.31 -21.79
C TYR A 143 -9.82 2.70 -21.99
N PRO A 144 -10.09 3.13 -23.24
CA PRO A 144 -10.69 4.45 -23.49
C PRO A 144 -12.20 4.49 -23.30
N ASP A 145 -12.88 3.34 -23.23
CA ASP A 145 -14.33 3.28 -23.43
C ASP A 145 -15.14 3.88 -22.27
N HIS A 146 -14.60 3.91 -21.04
CA HIS A 146 -15.31 4.45 -19.86
C HIS A 146 -14.36 5.06 -18.81
N PRO A 147 -13.83 6.28 -19.02
CA PRO A 147 -12.92 6.90 -18.06
C PRO A 147 -13.67 7.32 -16.80
N LEU A 148 -13.30 6.74 -15.66
CA LEU A 148 -13.60 7.32 -14.36
C LEU A 148 -12.83 8.64 -14.23
N ALA A 149 -13.52 9.70 -13.81
CA ALA A 149 -12.92 11.03 -13.65
C ALA A 149 -13.40 11.76 -12.38
N LEU A 150 -14.36 11.18 -11.65
CA LEU A 150 -14.87 11.75 -10.41
C LEU A 150 -13.99 11.27 -9.26
N SER A 151 -13.37 12.17 -8.49
CA SER A 151 -12.51 11.76 -7.36
C SER A 151 -13.25 10.83 -6.37
N GLY A 152 -14.56 11.02 -6.18
CA GLY A 152 -15.39 10.14 -5.34
C GLY A 152 -15.60 8.70 -5.84
N SER A 153 -15.17 8.37 -7.07
CA SER A 153 -15.19 7.00 -7.61
C SER A 153 -13.86 6.26 -7.45
N ILE A 154 -12.78 6.94 -7.03
CA ILE A 154 -11.47 6.30 -6.82
C ILE A 154 -11.61 5.23 -5.73
N GLY A 155 -11.02 4.05 -5.96
CA GLY A 155 -11.06 2.94 -5.02
C GLY A 155 -12.38 2.16 -4.99
N LYS A 156 -13.31 2.42 -5.93
CA LYS A 156 -14.60 1.69 -6.07
C LYS A 156 -14.62 0.83 -7.34
N GLY A 157 -13.50 0.20 -7.66
CA GLY A 157 -13.31 -0.57 -8.89
C GLY A 157 -14.35 -1.67 -9.11
N LEU A 158 -14.63 -2.49 -8.10
CA LEU A 158 -15.56 -3.61 -8.17
C LEU A 158 -16.98 -3.16 -8.55
N GLU A 159 -17.47 -2.09 -7.92
CA GLU A 159 -18.79 -1.50 -8.20
C GLU A 159 -18.87 -1.05 -9.67
N PHE A 160 -17.82 -0.40 -10.15
CA PHE A 160 -17.75 0.11 -11.51
C PHE A 160 -17.69 -1.02 -12.55
N ILE A 161 -16.80 -2.01 -12.37
CA ILE A 161 -16.73 -3.14 -13.32
C ILE A 161 -18.01 -3.96 -13.30
N SER A 162 -18.68 -4.10 -12.15
CA SER A 162 -19.95 -4.83 -12.04
C SER A 162 -21.04 -4.13 -12.84
N LYS A 163 -21.09 -2.79 -12.79
CA LYS A 163 -22.00 -1.98 -13.61
C LYS A 163 -21.74 -2.17 -15.11
N ILE A 164 -20.48 -2.14 -15.55
CA ILE A 164 -20.12 -2.34 -16.96
C ILE A 164 -20.43 -3.77 -17.42
N MET A 165 -20.01 -4.76 -16.65
CA MET A 165 -20.27 -6.17 -16.94
C MET A 165 -21.77 -6.44 -17.04
N GLY A 166 -22.54 -6.00 -16.04
CA GLY A 166 -24.00 -6.09 -16.06
C GLY A 166 -24.58 -5.46 -17.32
N SER A 167 -24.27 -4.19 -17.61
CA SER A 167 -24.76 -3.51 -18.82
C SER A 167 -24.43 -4.26 -20.11
N LYS A 168 -23.29 -4.95 -20.19
CA LYS A 168 -22.89 -5.72 -21.37
C LYS A 168 -23.61 -7.06 -21.45
N PHE A 169 -23.78 -7.76 -20.33
CA PHE A 169 -24.43 -9.07 -20.28
C PHE A 169 -25.93 -8.99 -20.61
N GLY A 170 -26.63 -7.97 -20.13
CA GLY A 170 -28.07 -7.82 -20.36
C GLY A 170 -28.44 -7.24 -21.74
N ALA A 171 -27.50 -6.65 -22.46
CA ALA A 171 -27.81 -5.91 -23.69
C ALA A 171 -28.16 -6.80 -24.88
N THR A 172 -27.42 -7.90 -25.08
CA THR A 172 -27.57 -8.79 -26.24
C THR A 172 -27.07 -10.20 -25.92
N LEU A 173 -27.50 -11.20 -26.70
CA LEU A 173 -26.97 -12.57 -26.59
C LEU A 173 -25.45 -12.63 -26.79
N GLU A 174 -24.90 -11.85 -27.72
CA GLU A 174 -23.45 -11.78 -27.92
C GLU A 174 -22.74 -11.07 -26.75
N GLY A 175 -23.39 -10.08 -26.13
CA GLY A 175 -22.90 -9.41 -24.93
C GLY A 175 -22.78 -10.33 -23.71
N ALA A 176 -23.69 -11.29 -23.56
CA ALA A 176 -23.68 -12.30 -22.50
C ALA A 176 -22.69 -13.45 -22.73
N LYS A 177 -22.20 -13.63 -23.96
CA LYS A 177 -21.29 -14.74 -24.33
C LYS A 177 -20.05 -14.85 -23.43
N PRO A 178 -19.36 -13.76 -23.03
CA PRO A 178 -18.21 -13.89 -22.15
C PRO A 178 -18.54 -14.45 -20.76
N LEU A 179 -19.71 -14.09 -20.20
CA LEU A 179 -20.17 -14.66 -18.93
C LEU A 179 -20.47 -16.16 -19.10
N HIS A 180 -21.16 -16.52 -20.17
CA HIS A 180 -21.44 -17.92 -20.52
C HIS A 180 -20.14 -18.73 -20.65
N ASP A 181 -19.17 -18.25 -21.43
CA ASP A 181 -17.90 -18.94 -21.66
C ASP A 181 -17.09 -19.06 -20.36
N TYR A 182 -17.17 -18.05 -19.49
CA TYR A 182 -16.57 -18.10 -18.16
C TYR A 182 -17.21 -19.18 -17.28
N LEU A 183 -18.55 -19.28 -17.25
CA LEU A 183 -19.26 -20.31 -16.49
C LEU A 183 -18.94 -21.72 -17.02
N LEU A 184 -18.85 -21.89 -18.34
CA LEU A 184 -18.53 -23.17 -18.97
C LEU A 184 -17.09 -23.62 -18.68
N ALA A 185 -16.17 -22.67 -18.50
CA ALA A 185 -14.77 -22.93 -18.18
C ALA A 185 -14.53 -23.27 -16.69
N LEU A 186 -15.50 -23.02 -15.80
CA LEU A 186 -15.35 -23.32 -14.37
C LEU A 186 -15.22 -24.83 -14.14
N ASN A 187 -14.10 -25.21 -13.53
CA ASN A 187 -13.79 -26.58 -13.20
C ASN A 187 -12.89 -26.64 -11.95
N HIS A 188 -12.96 -27.76 -11.24
CA HIS A 188 -12.04 -28.04 -10.14
C HIS A 188 -11.60 -29.51 -10.21
N ARG A 189 -10.29 -29.75 -10.38
CA ARG A 189 -9.69 -31.10 -10.45
C ARG A 189 -10.36 -32.02 -11.48
N GLY A 190 -10.75 -31.46 -12.63
CA GLY A 190 -11.42 -32.20 -13.71
C GLY A 190 -12.94 -32.35 -13.57
N GLU A 191 -13.53 -31.99 -12.42
CA GLU A 191 -14.99 -31.88 -12.30
C GLU A 191 -15.46 -30.53 -12.84
N LYS A 192 -16.44 -30.54 -13.75
CA LYS A 192 -17.11 -29.32 -14.21
C LYS A 192 -17.99 -28.73 -13.11
N LEU A 193 -18.03 -27.40 -13.04
CA LEU A 193 -18.87 -26.65 -12.11
C LEU A 193 -19.84 -25.78 -12.89
N MET A 194 -20.96 -25.43 -12.26
CA MET A 194 -22.02 -24.58 -12.82
C MET A 194 -22.73 -25.18 -14.03
N ILE A 195 -22.13 -25.16 -15.22
CA ILE A 195 -22.73 -25.62 -16.48
C ILE A 195 -21.78 -26.55 -17.26
N ASN A 196 -22.33 -27.38 -18.14
CA ASN A 196 -21.57 -28.28 -19.01
C ASN A 196 -21.84 -28.02 -20.51
N ASP A 197 -21.21 -28.81 -21.39
CA ASP A 197 -21.23 -28.57 -22.85
C ASP A 197 -22.61 -28.73 -23.50
N THR A 198 -23.61 -29.26 -22.76
CA THR A 198 -24.99 -29.29 -23.26
C THR A 198 -25.60 -27.89 -23.35
N LEU A 199 -25.09 -26.93 -22.56
CA LEU A 199 -25.45 -25.51 -22.60
C LEU A 199 -24.31 -24.73 -23.25
N ASN A 200 -24.10 -24.94 -24.55
CA ASN A 200 -23.00 -24.32 -25.31
C ASN A 200 -23.35 -22.95 -25.93
N THR A 201 -24.57 -22.46 -25.73
CA THR A 201 -24.99 -21.12 -26.18
C THR A 201 -25.75 -20.38 -25.09
N VAL A 202 -25.67 -19.05 -25.09
CA VAL A 202 -26.44 -18.18 -24.18
C VAL A 202 -27.94 -18.46 -24.26
N ALA A 203 -28.49 -18.66 -25.46
CA ALA A 203 -29.91 -18.97 -25.65
C ALA A 203 -30.30 -20.31 -25.00
N SER A 204 -29.48 -21.35 -25.16
CA SER A 204 -29.71 -22.64 -24.50
C SER A 204 -29.69 -22.51 -22.97
N LEU A 205 -28.75 -21.74 -22.43
CA LEU A 205 -28.63 -21.46 -20.99
C LEU A 205 -29.88 -20.73 -20.46
N GLN A 206 -30.32 -19.66 -21.13
CA GLN A 206 -31.51 -18.90 -20.72
C GLN A 206 -32.77 -19.79 -20.70
N ASN A 207 -32.97 -20.62 -21.73
CA ASN A 207 -34.11 -21.54 -21.79
C ASN A 207 -34.03 -22.62 -20.70
N ALA A 208 -32.85 -23.21 -20.50
CA ALA A 208 -32.63 -24.23 -19.48
C ALA A 208 -32.84 -23.68 -18.06
N LEU A 209 -32.46 -22.41 -17.80
CA LEU A 209 -32.67 -21.75 -16.50
C LEU A 209 -34.15 -21.67 -16.13
N ILE A 210 -35.03 -21.36 -17.09
CA ILE A 210 -36.48 -21.28 -16.86
C ILE A 210 -37.02 -22.65 -16.42
N VAL A 211 -36.63 -23.70 -17.12
CA VAL A 211 -37.06 -25.09 -16.82
C VAL A 211 -36.51 -25.55 -15.47
N ALA A 212 -35.22 -25.31 -15.23
CA ALA A 212 -34.55 -25.70 -13.99
C ALA A 212 -35.14 -24.98 -12.77
N GLN A 213 -35.40 -23.67 -12.85
CA GLN A 213 -35.99 -22.91 -11.75
C GLN A 213 -37.39 -23.40 -11.39
N ARG A 214 -38.23 -23.70 -12.39
CA ARG A 214 -39.57 -24.28 -12.14
C ARG A 214 -39.46 -25.63 -11.45
N TYR A 215 -38.51 -26.47 -11.86
CA TYR A 215 -38.29 -27.78 -11.28
C TYR A 215 -37.79 -27.71 -9.82
N VAL A 216 -36.81 -26.83 -9.55
CA VAL A 216 -36.27 -26.65 -8.19
C VAL A 216 -37.32 -26.04 -7.25
N THR A 217 -38.16 -25.12 -7.75
CA THR A 217 -39.23 -24.48 -6.95
C THR A 217 -40.29 -25.48 -6.46
N ALA A 218 -40.47 -26.62 -7.15
CA ALA A 218 -41.38 -27.67 -6.71
C ALA A 218 -40.88 -28.45 -5.48
N HIS A 219 -39.60 -28.28 -5.09
CA HIS A 219 -39.02 -28.95 -3.93
C HIS A 219 -39.13 -28.09 -2.66
N PRO A 220 -39.20 -28.71 -1.45
CA PRO A 220 -39.10 -27.96 -0.19
C PRO A 220 -37.81 -27.15 -0.10
N LYS A 221 -37.86 -25.96 0.51
CA LYS A 221 -36.71 -25.03 0.61
C LYS A 221 -35.41 -25.68 1.08
N HIS A 222 -35.50 -26.53 2.11
CA HIS A 222 -34.36 -27.21 2.71
C HIS A 222 -34.00 -28.54 2.06
N ALA A 223 -34.64 -28.92 0.95
CA ALA A 223 -34.32 -30.15 0.24
C ALA A 223 -32.84 -30.13 -0.21
N PRO A 224 -32.02 -31.11 0.17
CA PRO A 224 -30.61 -31.16 -0.22
C PRO A 224 -30.42 -31.29 -1.74
N TYR A 225 -29.37 -30.67 -2.28
CA TYR A 225 -29.06 -30.69 -3.73
C TYR A 225 -29.07 -32.11 -4.34
N ARG A 226 -28.56 -33.11 -3.61
CA ARG A 226 -28.51 -34.51 -4.06
C ARG A 226 -29.86 -35.09 -4.49
N ASN A 227 -30.97 -34.59 -3.93
CA ASN A 227 -32.31 -35.09 -4.21
C ASN A 227 -32.78 -34.76 -5.65
N PHE A 228 -32.27 -33.68 -6.23
CA PHE A 228 -32.67 -33.18 -7.55
C PHE A 228 -31.49 -32.95 -8.51
N ALA A 229 -30.27 -33.29 -8.08
CA ALA A 229 -29.03 -33.13 -8.83
C ALA A 229 -29.04 -33.83 -10.19
N GLN A 230 -29.56 -35.07 -10.28
CA GLN A 230 -29.56 -35.81 -11.55
C GLN A 230 -30.35 -35.07 -12.62
N LYS A 231 -31.55 -34.59 -12.28
CA LYS A 231 -32.39 -33.87 -13.23
C LYS A 231 -31.77 -32.54 -13.65
N LEU A 232 -31.07 -31.85 -12.75
CA LEU A 232 -30.32 -30.64 -13.10
C LEU A 232 -29.16 -30.94 -14.05
N ARG A 233 -28.41 -32.03 -13.83
CA ARG A 233 -27.36 -32.47 -14.75
C ARG A 233 -27.90 -32.82 -16.13
N ASP A 234 -29.05 -33.48 -16.21
CA ASP A 234 -29.71 -33.78 -17.50
C ASP A 234 -30.09 -32.50 -18.27
N LEU A 235 -30.32 -31.39 -17.56
CA LEU A 235 -30.58 -30.06 -18.11
C LEU A 235 -29.30 -29.24 -18.35
N GLY A 236 -28.13 -29.80 -18.06
CA GLY A 236 -26.83 -29.15 -18.26
C GLY A 236 -26.26 -28.39 -17.07
N PHE A 237 -26.90 -28.48 -15.89
CA PHE A 237 -26.46 -27.81 -14.67
C PHE A 237 -25.69 -28.76 -13.75
N GLU A 238 -24.41 -28.46 -13.54
CA GLU A 238 -23.51 -29.21 -12.65
C GLU A 238 -23.64 -28.75 -11.18
N LYS A 239 -22.75 -29.22 -10.31
CA LYS A 239 -22.68 -28.78 -8.90
C LYS A 239 -22.22 -27.31 -8.82
N GLY A 240 -22.48 -26.66 -7.67
CA GLY A 240 -22.00 -25.30 -7.38
C GLY A 240 -23.06 -24.21 -7.30
N TRP A 241 -24.34 -24.56 -7.49
CA TRP A 241 -25.46 -23.60 -7.41
C TRP A 241 -25.97 -23.34 -5.99
N GLY A 242 -25.75 -24.30 -5.08
CA GLY A 242 -26.31 -24.25 -3.73
C GLY A 242 -26.37 -25.62 -3.05
N GLU A 243 -26.33 -25.62 -1.72
CA GLU A 243 -26.45 -26.84 -0.90
C GLU A 243 -27.88 -27.40 -0.83
N ASN A 244 -28.88 -26.54 -1.00
CA ASN A 244 -30.30 -26.87 -0.91
C ASN A 244 -31.12 -26.15 -2.01
N ALA A 245 -32.39 -26.55 -2.16
CA ALA A 245 -33.28 -26.01 -3.18
C ALA A 245 -33.45 -24.49 -3.13
N GLU A 246 -33.53 -23.89 -1.94
CA GLU A 246 -33.63 -22.43 -1.78
C GLU A 246 -32.40 -21.72 -2.32
N ARG A 247 -31.20 -22.17 -1.94
CA ARG A 247 -29.95 -21.57 -2.41
C ARG A 247 -29.76 -21.72 -3.92
N VAL A 248 -30.04 -22.91 -4.46
CA VAL A 248 -29.99 -23.17 -5.91
C VAL A 248 -30.93 -22.24 -6.67
N ARG A 249 -32.18 -22.12 -6.21
CA ARG A 249 -33.19 -21.23 -6.82
C ARG A 249 -32.71 -19.79 -6.83
N GLU A 250 -32.18 -19.29 -5.72
CA GLU A 250 -31.69 -17.92 -5.65
C GLU A 250 -30.50 -17.66 -6.59
N THR A 251 -29.53 -18.58 -6.65
CA THR A 251 -28.37 -18.42 -7.52
C THR A 251 -28.77 -18.46 -9.00
N MET A 252 -29.70 -19.35 -9.38
CA MET A 252 -30.26 -19.39 -10.74
C MET A 252 -31.05 -18.14 -11.08
N ARG A 253 -31.86 -17.61 -10.13
CA ARG A 253 -32.59 -16.35 -10.30
C ARG A 253 -31.64 -15.19 -10.54
N LEU A 254 -30.56 -15.07 -9.75
CA LEU A 254 -29.55 -14.03 -9.92
C LEU A 254 -28.91 -14.09 -11.32
N LEU A 255 -28.58 -15.28 -11.82
CA LEU A 255 -28.07 -15.41 -13.18
C LEU A 255 -29.11 -14.98 -14.23
N SER A 256 -30.38 -15.34 -14.05
CA SER A 256 -31.45 -14.88 -14.95
C SER A 256 -31.60 -13.36 -14.93
N GLU A 257 -31.51 -12.72 -13.76
CA GLU A 257 -31.54 -11.26 -13.63
C GLU A 257 -30.36 -10.63 -14.36
N VAL A 258 -29.16 -11.15 -14.16
CA VAL A 258 -27.94 -10.66 -14.85
C VAL A 258 -28.06 -10.78 -16.37
N LEU A 259 -28.70 -11.83 -16.88
CA LEU A 259 -28.87 -12.07 -18.32
C LEU A 259 -30.06 -11.33 -18.96
N GLN A 260 -30.97 -10.74 -18.17
CA GLN A 260 -32.20 -10.11 -18.69
C GLN A 260 -32.32 -8.62 -18.34
N ALA A 261 -32.11 -8.28 -17.06
CA ALA A 261 -32.23 -6.94 -16.52
C ALA A 261 -31.20 -6.72 -15.41
N PRO A 262 -29.90 -6.72 -15.74
CA PRO A 262 -28.83 -6.62 -14.75
C PRO A 262 -28.85 -5.26 -14.07
N ASP A 263 -28.62 -5.30 -12.76
CA ASP A 263 -28.24 -4.16 -11.95
C ASP A 263 -26.90 -4.47 -11.24
N PRO A 264 -26.17 -3.45 -10.76
CA PRO A 264 -24.87 -3.68 -10.13
C PRO A 264 -24.96 -4.61 -8.91
N THR A 265 -26.02 -4.54 -8.13
CA THR A 265 -26.21 -5.34 -6.92
C THR A 265 -26.49 -6.80 -7.26
N SER A 266 -27.35 -7.10 -8.24
CA SER A 266 -27.60 -8.47 -8.69
C SER A 266 -26.36 -9.09 -9.36
N THR A 267 -25.59 -8.29 -10.11
CA THR A 267 -24.32 -8.72 -10.72
C THR A 267 -23.28 -9.08 -9.65
N GLU A 268 -23.04 -8.20 -8.68
CA GLU A 268 -22.09 -8.48 -7.59
C GLU A 268 -22.55 -9.68 -6.74
N SER A 269 -23.85 -9.73 -6.42
CA SER A 269 -24.45 -10.84 -5.68
C SER A 269 -24.26 -12.17 -6.40
N PHE A 270 -24.38 -12.21 -7.73
CA PHE A 270 -24.12 -13.41 -8.51
C PHE A 270 -22.64 -13.84 -8.42
N PHE A 271 -21.69 -12.93 -8.67
CA PHE A 271 -20.25 -13.23 -8.59
C PHE A 271 -19.80 -13.65 -7.19
N SER A 272 -20.44 -13.12 -6.13
CA SER A 272 -20.18 -13.54 -4.74
C SER A 272 -20.51 -15.02 -4.47
N ARG A 273 -21.40 -15.60 -5.29
CA ARG A 273 -21.87 -16.98 -5.16
C ARG A 273 -21.12 -17.96 -6.06
N LEU A 274 -20.32 -17.48 -7.00
CA LEU A 274 -19.59 -18.36 -7.90
C LEU A 274 -18.49 -19.13 -7.16
N PRO A 275 -18.45 -20.46 -7.29
CA PRO A 275 -17.39 -21.28 -6.72
C PRO A 275 -16.15 -21.22 -7.63
N ALA A 276 -15.48 -20.08 -7.63
CA ALA A 276 -14.34 -19.79 -8.53
C ALA A 276 -12.97 -19.76 -7.82
N VAL A 277 -12.94 -19.66 -6.48
CA VAL A 277 -11.70 -19.52 -5.70
C VAL A 277 -11.63 -20.60 -4.62
N PHE A 278 -10.72 -21.56 -4.78
CA PHE A 278 -10.46 -22.66 -3.84
C PHE A 278 -9.01 -22.69 -3.36
N ASN A 279 -8.07 -22.32 -4.22
CA ASN A 279 -6.64 -22.31 -3.97
C ASN A 279 -6.11 -20.87 -4.04
N ILE A 280 -5.61 -20.35 -2.93
CA ILE A 280 -5.03 -18.99 -2.86
C ILE A 280 -3.54 -19.08 -2.53
N VAL A 281 -2.73 -18.35 -3.31
CA VAL A 281 -1.31 -18.11 -2.99
C VAL A 281 -1.14 -16.67 -2.57
N ILE A 282 -0.48 -16.46 -1.43
CA ILE A 282 -0.15 -15.13 -0.90
C ILE A 282 1.37 -15.02 -0.84
N LEU A 283 1.95 -14.04 -1.52
CA LEU A 283 3.40 -13.85 -1.59
C LEU A 283 3.84 -12.73 -0.65
N SER A 284 4.76 -13.04 0.26
CA SER A 284 5.39 -12.11 1.20
C SER A 284 6.82 -12.55 1.48
N ILE A 285 7.77 -12.10 0.67
CA ILE A 285 9.07 -12.77 0.51
C ILE A 285 10.11 -12.30 1.53
N HIS A 286 10.27 -10.99 1.70
CA HIS A 286 11.21 -10.40 2.65
C HIS A 286 10.82 -10.61 4.11
N GLY A 287 11.77 -10.29 5.00
CA GLY A 287 11.59 -10.32 6.45
C GLY A 287 11.60 -11.73 7.04
N TYR A 288 11.45 -11.79 8.36
CA TYR A 288 11.26 -13.03 9.11
C TYR A 288 9.76 -13.30 9.23
N PHE A 289 9.15 -13.87 8.20
CA PHE A 289 7.73 -14.18 8.27
C PHE A 289 7.52 -15.36 9.23
N GLY A 290 6.67 -15.27 10.25
CA GLY A 290 6.43 -16.37 11.20
C GLY A 290 5.35 -16.03 12.21
N GLN A 291 4.93 -17.01 13.02
CA GLN A 291 3.81 -16.83 13.97
C GLN A 291 4.23 -16.45 15.39
N ALA A 292 5.49 -16.69 15.76
CA ALA A 292 6.05 -16.42 17.08
C ALA A 292 7.48 -15.89 16.95
N ASP A 293 7.91 -15.05 17.89
CA ASP A 293 9.29 -14.58 18.06
C ASP A 293 9.91 -13.83 16.84
N VAL A 294 9.08 -13.38 15.91
CA VAL A 294 9.53 -12.66 14.70
C VAL A 294 9.26 -11.15 14.72
N LEU A 295 8.24 -10.69 15.45
CA LEU A 295 7.84 -9.28 15.42
C LEU A 295 8.93 -8.39 16.03
N GLY A 296 9.34 -7.36 15.28
CA GLY A 296 10.43 -6.47 15.68
C GLY A 296 11.80 -6.84 15.10
N LEU A 297 11.93 -8.02 14.47
CA LEU A 297 13.10 -8.34 13.65
C LEU A 297 13.15 -7.45 12.39
N PRO A 298 14.33 -7.28 11.76
CA PRO A 298 14.47 -6.49 10.54
C PRO A 298 13.44 -6.87 9.47
N ASP A 299 12.85 -5.85 8.86
CA ASP A 299 11.79 -5.96 7.84
C ASP A 299 10.56 -6.77 8.27
N THR A 300 10.33 -6.93 9.58
CA THR A 300 9.26 -7.77 10.12
C THR A 300 8.34 -6.95 11.03
N GLY A 301 7.10 -6.75 10.60
CA GLY A 301 6.16 -5.90 11.33
C GLY A 301 4.70 -6.13 10.94
N GLY A 302 3.95 -5.04 10.79
CA GLY A 302 2.49 -5.07 10.57
C GLY A 302 2.04 -5.88 9.37
N GLN A 303 2.87 -6.05 8.34
CA GLN A 303 2.58 -6.90 7.18
C GLN A 303 2.38 -8.38 7.56
N VAL A 304 3.18 -8.91 8.50
CA VAL A 304 3.03 -10.30 8.96
C VAL A 304 1.69 -10.47 9.70
N VAL A 305 1.38 -9.54 10.60
CA VAL A 305 0.10 -9.54 11.35
C VAL A 305 -1.08 -9.44 10.40
N TYR A 306 -1.01 -8.53 9.41
CA TYR A 306 -2.03 -8.36 8.39
C TYR A 306 -2.30 -9.67 7.64
N ILE A 307 -1.25 -10.33 7.16
CA ILE A 307 -1.40 -11.56 6.35
C ILE A 307 -1.92 -12.72 7.20
N LEU A 308 -1.45 -12.89 8.43
CA LEU A 308 -1.95 -13.96 9.31
C LEU A 308 -3.44 -13.78 9.64
N ASP A 309 -3.87 -12.56 9.97
CA ASP A 309 -5.29 -12.28 10.24
C ASP A 309 -6.14 -12.37 8.95
N GLN A 310 -5.59 -11.95 7.80
CA GLN A 310 -6.20 -12.11 6.47
C GLN A 310 -6.47 -13.58 6.13
N VAL A 311 -5.47 -14.45 6.30
CA VAL A 311 -5.57 -15.87 5.95
C VAL A 311 -6.65 -16.58 6.76
N ARG A 312 -6.70 -16.35 8.08
CA ARG A 312 -7.73 -16.92 8.96
C ARG A 312 -9.13 -16.53 8.50
N ALA A 313 -9.32 -15.27 8.16
CA ALA A 313 -10.61 -14.77 7.69
C ALA A 313 -10.98 -15.30 6.30
N LEU A 314 -10.03 -15.35 5.38
CA LEU A 314 -10.23 -15.93 4.04
C LEU A 314 -10.59 -17.40 4.13
N GLU A 315 -9.88 -18.22 4.91
CA GLU A 315 -10.19 -19.64 5.03
C GLU A 315 -11.61 -19.85 5.57
N LYS A 316 -11.98 -19.15 6.65
CA LYS A 316 -13.32 -19.24 7.24
C LYS A 316 -14.42 -18.91 6.24
N GLU A 317 -14.24 -17.84 5.46
CA GLU A 317 -15.21 -17.43 4.44
C GLU A 317 -15.23 -18.39 3.24
N MET A 318 -14.08 -18.90 2.81
CA MET A 318 -14.00 -19.92 1.74
C MET A 318 -14.73 -21.19 2.13
N VAL A 319 -14.49 -21.73 3.34
CA VAL A 319 -15.19 -22.92 3.86
C VAL A 319 -16.70 -22.69 3.88
N LEU A 320 -17.15 -21.52 4.34
CA LEU A 320 -18.56 -21.15 4.37
C LEU A 320 -19.16 -21.13 2.95
N ARG A 321 -18.51 -20.44 1.99
CA ARG A 321 -19.01 -20.33 0.61
C ARG A 321 -19.05 -21.67 -0.10
N ILE A 322 -17.99 -22.48 0.02
CA ILE A 322 -17.91 -23.81 -0.58
C ILE A 322 -19.08 -24.68 -0.08
N LYS A 323 -19.30 -24.69 1.24
CA LYS A 323 -20.42 -25.42 1.84
C LYS A 323 -21.76 -24.91 1.32
N GLN A 324 -21.99 -23.60 1.34
CA GLN A 324 -23.25 -23.00 0.86
C GLN A 324 -23.53 -23.31 -0.61
N GLN A 325 -22.51 -23.51 -1.45
CA GLN A 325 -22.68 -23.93 -2.84
C GLN A 325 -22.85 -25.44 -3.05
N GLY A 326 -22.94 -26.21 -1.96
CA GLY A 326 -23.16 -27.66 -2.01
C GLY A 326 -21.92 -28.45 -2.46
N LEU A 327 -20.73 -27.88 -2.24
CA LEU A 327 -19.45 -28.49 -2.59
C LEU A 327 -18.76 -29.03 -1.35
N ASN A 328 -17.99 -30.10 -1.52
CA ASN A 328 -17.18 -30.71 -0.47
C ASN A 328 -15.69 -30.62 -0.83
N ILE A 329 -15.24 -29.41 -1.17
CA ILE A 329 -13.86 -29.11 -1.55
C ILE A 329 -13.15 -28.55 -0.33
N LYS A 330 -11.95 -29.07 -0.02
CA LYS A 330 -11.10 -28.49 1.02
C LYS A 330 -10.33 -27.30 0.41
N PRO A 331 -10.58 -26.04 0.84
CA PRO A 331 -9.82 -24.90 0.33
C PRO A 331 -8.35 -25.03 0.74
N GLN A 332 -7.45 -24.33 0.04
CA GLN A 332 -6.04 -24.26 0.39
C GLN A 332 -5.53 -22.83 0.28
N ILE A 333 -4.82 -22.38 1.31
CA ILE A 333 -4.10 -21.09 1.28
C ILE A 333 -2.64 -21.36 1.60
N LEU A 334 -1.75 -20.96 0.68
CA LEU A 334 -0.30 -20.99 0.90
C LEU A 334 0.25 -19.57 1.03
N VAL A 335 0.81 -19.25 2.18
CA VAL A 335 1.62 -18.04 2.37
C VAL A 335 3.06 -18.37 2.01
N VAL A 336 3.51 -17.86 0.87
CA VAL A 336 4.80 -18.19 0.28
C VAL A 336 5.81 -17.10 0.63
N THR A 337 6.89 -17.51 1.29
CA THR A 337 7.93 -16.62 1.82
C THR A 337 9.31 -17.24 1.67
N ARG A 338 10.36 -16.51 2.07
CA ARG A 338 11.74 -17.01 2.04
C ARG A 338 11.99 -18.03 3.16
N LEU A 339 12.71 -19.11 2.83
CA LEU A 339 13.36 -19.97 3.83
C LEU A 339 14.71 -19.36 4.22
N ILE A 340 14.89 -19.11 5.51
CA ILE A 340 16.13 -18.57 6.08
C ILE A 340 16.74 -19.67 6.96
N PRO A 341 17.80 -20.36 6.50
CA PRO A 341 18.44 -21.41 7.30
C PRO A 341 18.97 -20.91 8.65
N ASP A 342 19.58 -19.73 8.68
CA ASP A 342 19.99 -19.05 9.92
C ASP A 342 18.79 -18.27 10.50
N ALA A 343 17.89 -19.01 11.13
CA ALA A 343 16.61 -18.48 11.60
C ALA A 343 16.67 -17.75 12.96
N GLN A 344 17.85 -17.63 13.58
CA GLN A 344 18.05 -16.91 14.87
C GLN A 344 17.05 -17.29 15.98
N GLY A 345 16.69 -18.58 16.08
CA GLY A 345 15.75 -19.10 17.08
C GLY A 345 14.28 -19.10 16.64
N THR A 346 13.97 -18.59 15.45
CA THR A 346 12.62 -18.62 14.87
C THR A 346 12.38 -19.89 14.03
N ASP A 347 11.13 -20.11 13.62
CA ASP A 347 10.73 -21.19 12.71
C ASP A 347 10.94 -20.85 11.21
N CYS A 348 11.67 -19.78 10.89
CA CYS A 348 11.91 -19.36 9.51
C CYS A 348 12.76 -20.34 8.66
N ASN A 349 13.33 -21.37 9.28
CA ASN A 349 14.05 -22.47 8.60
C ASN A 349 13.14 -23.67 8.25
N LYS A 350 11.91 -23.73 8.77
CA LYS A 350 10.97 -24.82 8.50
C LYS A 350 10.27 -24.61 7.17
N GLU A 351 10.43 -25.54 6.23
CA GLU A 351 9.85 -25.41 4.89
C GLU A 351 8.32 -25.26 4.89
N MET A 352 7.61 -26.02 5.73
CA MET A 352 6.15 -25.99 5.83
C MET A 352 5.73 -25.80 7.28
N GLU A 353 4.85 -24.83 7.54
CA GLU A 353 4.34 -24.50 8.88
C GLU A 353 2.82 -24.30 8.81
N PRO A 354 2.00 -25.05 9.57
CA PRO A 354 0.56 -24.80 9.67
C PRO A 354 0.26 -23.45 10.31
N ILE A 355 -0.72 -22.72 9.78
CA ILE A 355 -1.15 -21.45 10.38
C ILE A 355 -2.15 -21.74 11.50
N SER A 356 -1.91 -21.16 12.67
CA SER A 356 -2.74 -21.31 13.87
C SER A 356 -4.15 -20.78 13.62
N ASP A 357 -5.13 -21.47 14.20
CA ASP A 357 -6.57 -21.21 14.03
C ASP A 357 -7.06 -21.40 12.58
N THR A 358 -6.39 -22.27 11.82
CA THR A 358 -6.78 -22.69 10.47
C THR A 358 -6.63 -24.20 10.30
N GLU A 359 -7.42 -24.81 9.41
CA GLU A 359 -7.40 -26.26 9.11
C GLU A 359 -6.62 -26.62 7.84
N CYS A 360 -6.47 -25.65 6.93
CA CYS A 360 -6.01 -25.90 5.56
C CYS A 360 -4.87 -24.97 5.13
N SER A 361 -4.63 -23.90 5.88
CA SER A 361 -3.68 -22.84 5.53
C SER A 361 -2.29 -23.10 6.08
N ARG A 362 -1.27 -22.83 5.26
CA ARG A 362 0.13 -23.11 5.60
C ARG A 362 1.06 -22.01 5.11
N ILE A 363 2.17 -21.81 5.81
CA ILE A 363 3.32 -21.06 5.32
C ILE A 363 4.21 -22.05 4.57
N LEU A 364 4.59 -21.70 3.33
CA LEU A 364 5.54 -22.41 2.48
C LEU A 364 6.79 -21.53 2.32
N ARG A 365 7.93 -22.04 2.77
CA ARG A 365 9.21 -21.33 2.69
C ARG A 365 10.08 -21.89 1.58
N VAL A 366 10.55 -21.02 0.70
CA VAL A 366 11.43 -21.41 -0.41
C VAL A 366 12.78 -20.71 -0.26
N PRO A 367 13.91 -21.42 -0.29
CA PRO A 367 15.21 -20.81 -0.09
C PRO A 367 15.61 -19.97 -1.30
N PHE A 368 16.33 -18.88 -1.06
CA PHE A 368 17.11 -18.24 -2.11
C PHE A 368 18.32 -19.08 -2.46
N LYS A 369 18.60 -19.16 -3.76
CA LYS A 369 19.74 -19.89 -4.31
C LYS A 369 20.59 -18.98 -5.18
N THR A 370 21.88 -19.18 -5.07
CA THR A 370 22.91 -18.58 -5.93
C THR A 370 23.67 -19.71 -6.63
N GLU A 371 24.60 -19.37 -7.51
CA GLU A 371 25.54 -20.34 -8.10
C GLU A 371 26.35 -21.11 -7.04
N ARG A 372 26.53 -20.51 -5.84
CA ARG A 372 27.24 -21.11 -4.70
C ARG A 372 26.35 -21.95 -3.77
N GLY A 373 25.06 -22.11 -4.10
CA GLY A 373 24.09 -22.85 -3.31
C GLY A 373 23.10 -21.96 -2.55
N VAL A 374 22.49 -22.52 -1.50
CA VAL A 374 21.43 -21.87 -0.70
C VAL A 374 22.01 -20.73 0.15
N LEU A 375 21.38 -19.56 0.07
CA LEU A 375 21.77 -18.38 0.85
C LEU A 375 21.28 -18.50 2.30
N GLN A 376 22.22 -18.56 3.24
CA GLN A 376 21.96 -18.91 4.64
C GLN A 376 21.37 -17.77 5.48
N HIS A 377 21.92 -16.56 5.34
CA HIS A 377 21.62 -15.40 6.19
C HIS A 377 20.45 -14.55 5.64
N TRP A 378 19.82 -13.78 6.51
CA TRP A 378 18.80 -12.80 6.13
C TRP A 378 19.33 -11.76 5.14
N VAL A 379 18.44 -11.29 4.25
CA VAL A 379 18.73 -10.26 3.24
C VAL A 379 17.69 -9.16 3.40
N SER A 380 18.15 -7.92 3.42
CA SER A 380 17.31 -6.72 3.43
C SER A 380 16.34 -6.74 2.25
N ARG A 381 15.12 -6.25 2.46
CA ARG A 381 14.12 -6.06 1.41
C ARG A 381 14.60 -5.16 0.26
N PHE A 382 15.60 -4.31 0.52
CA PHE A 382 16.21 -3.46 -0.52
C PHE A 382 17.19 -4.23 -1.41
N ASP A 383 17.77 -5.34 -0.93
CA ASP A 383 18.87 -6.05 -1.61
C ASP A 383 18.37 -7.35 -2.28
N ILE A 384 17.05 -7.57 -2.28
CA ILE A 384 16.42 -8.86 -2.56
C ILE A 384 16.26 -9.18 -4.06
N TYR A 385 16.27 -8.15 -4.90
CA TYR A 385 15.92 -8.21 -6.33
C TYR A 385 16.70 -9.26 -7.16
N PRO A 386 18.01 -9.50 -6.94
CA PRO A 386 18.75 -10.54 -7.67
C PRO A 386 18.15 -11.95 -7.57
N TYR A 387 17.47 -12.24 -6.45
CA TYR A 387 17.02 -13.58 -6.12
C TYR A 387 15.57 -13.88 -6.55
N LEU A 388 14.79 -12.83 -6.84
CA LEU A 388 13.33 -12.93 -7.00
C LEU A 388 12.92 -13.75 -8.23
N GLU A 389 13.65 -13.65 -9.34
CA GLU A 389 13.33 -14.41 -10.55
C GLU A 389 13.49 -15.91 -10.32
N ARG A 390 14.63 -16.33 -9.75
CA ARG A 390 14.87 -17.74 -9.45
C ARG A 390 13.94 -18.25 -8.35
N PHE A 391 13.68 -17.43 -7.34
CA PHE A 391 12.69 -17.74 -6.31
C PHE A 391 11.31 -17.97 -6.92
N CYS A 392 10.88 -17.16 -7.89
CA CYS A 392 9.60 -17.35 -8.58
C CYS A 392 9.53 -18.72 -9.25
N GLU A 393 10.59 -19.18 -9.91
CA GLU A 393 10.66 -20.50 -10.55
C GLU A 393 10.52 -21.63 -9.52
N ASP A 394 11.38 -21.61 -8.50
CA ASP A 394 11.44 -22.63 -7.46
C ASP A 394 10.12 -22.68 -6.65
N ALA A 395 9.55 -21.51 -6.32
CA ALA A 395 8.28 -21.41 -5.61
C ALA A 395 7.11 -21.89 -6.46
N THR A 396 7.07 -21.56 -7.76
CA THR A 396 6.01 -22.04 -8.66
C THR A 396 5.96 -23.56 -8.68
N ALA A 397 7.12 -24.23 -8.76
CA ALA A 397 7.18 -25.69 -8.76
C ALA A 397 6.60 -26.29 -7.47
N LYS A 398 7.03 -25.79 -6.30
CA LYS A 398 6.55 -26.26 -5.00
C LYS A 398 5.06 -25.99 -4.75
N ILE A 399 4.56 -24.85 -5.22
CA ILE A 399 3.13 -24.51 -5.13
C ILE A 399 2.29 -25.50 -5.92
N LEU A 400 2.66 -25.77 -7.18
CA LEU A 400 1.92 -26.70 -8.04
C LEU A 400 1.91 -28.12 -7.46
N GLU A 401 3.03 -28.56 -6.90
CA GLU A 401 3.16 -29.83 -6.19
C GLU A 401 2.25 -29.88 -4.96
N SER A 402 2.35 -28.89 -4.07
CA SER A 402 1.61 -28.83 -2.81
C SER A 402 0.09 -28.72 -3.00
N MET A 403 -0.36 -27.93 -3.98
CA MET A 403 -1.78 -27.73 -4.26
C MET A 403 -2.41 -28.83 -5.12
N GLY A 404 -1.58 -29.63 -5.82
CA GLY A 404 -2.03 -30.59 -6.83
C GLY A 404 -2.68 -29.93 -8.04
N GLY A 405 -2.27 -28.70 -8.37
CA GLY A 405 -2.87 -27.87 -9.41
C GLY A 405 -2.45 -26.40 -9.31
N LYS A 406 -2.93 -25.58 -10.25
CA LYS A 406 -2.69 -24.13 -10.22
C LYS A 406 -3.54 -23.44 -9.15
N PRO A 407 -3.09 -22.30 -8.60
CA PRO A 407 -3.94 -21.44 -7.77
C PRO A 407 -5.05 -20.80 -8.60
N ASP A 408 -6.13 -20.42 -7.93
CA ASP A 408 -7.24 -19.66 -8.51
C ASP A 408 -7.03 -18.14 -8.35
N LEU A 409 -6.31 -17.75 -7.29
CA LEU A 409 -5.96 -16.37 -6.98
C LEU A 409 -4.52 -16.28 -6.42
N ILE A 410 -3.75 -15.30 -6.91
CA ILE A 410 -2.43 -14.95 -6.40
C ILE A 410 -2.48 -13.52 -5.85
N ILE A 411 -2.07 -13.33 -4.60
CA ILE A 411 -2.03 -12.04 -3.91
C ILE A 411 -0.57 -11.69 -3.61
N GLY A 412 -0.04 -10.66 -4.28
CA GLY A 412 1.26 -10.09 -3.94
C GLY A 412 1.17 -9.12 -2.76
N ASN A 413 2.19 -9.11 -1.91
CA ASN A 413 2.33 -8.15 -0.81
C ASN A 413 3.70 -7.47 -0.87
N TYR A 414 3.70 -6.13 -0.78
CA TYR A 414 4.88 -5.27 -0.92
C TYR A 414 5.58 -5.44 -2.28
N THR A 415 6.61 -4.64 -2.58
CA THR A 415 7.26 -4.59 -3.91
C THR A 415 7.73 -5.98 -4.38
N ASP A 416 8.45 -6.72 -3.54
CA ASP A 416 9.05 -8.03 -3.88
C ASP A 416 7.99 -9.11 -4.10
N GLY A 417 7.02 -9.23 -3.19
CA GLY A 417 5.90 -10.15 -3.34
C GLY A 417 5.01 -9.80 -4.52
N ASN A 418 4.79 -8.51 -4.79
CA ASN A 418 4.05 -8.01 -5.95
C ASN A 418 4.75 -8.34 -7.27
N LEU A 419 6.08 -8.18 -7.35
CA LEU A 419 6.84 -8.53 -8.54
C LEU A 419 6.78 -10.04 -8.83
N VAL A 420 7.01 -10.88 -7.81
CA VAL A 420 6.92 -12.34 -7.98
C VAL A 420 5.49 -12.78 -8.31
N ALA A 421 4.48 -12.14 -7.72
CA ALA A 421 3.08 -12.39 -8.08
C ALA A 421 2.82 -12.09 -9.56
N SER A 422 3.40 -11.02 -10.12
CA SER A 422 3.28 -10.67 -11.53
C SER A 422 3.96 -11.67 -12.46
N LEU A 423 5.15 -12.16 -12.10
CA LEU A 423 5.84 -13.18 -12.88
C LEU A 423 5.08 -14.51 -12.85
N MET A 424 4.58 -14.89 -11.67
CA MET A 424 3.86 -16.15 -11.46
C MET A 424 2.47 -16.14 -12.09
N SER A 425 1.68 -15.08 -11.91
CA SER A 425 0.33 -14.97 -12.47
C SER A 425 0.35 -15.03 -14.00
N ARG A 426 1.33 -14.37 -14.62
CA ARG A 426 1.55 -14.40 -16.07
C ARG A 426 1.89 -15.81 -16.55
N LYS A 427 2.79 -16.51 -15.85
CA LYS A 427 3.20 -17.89 -16.20
C LYS A 427 2.04 -18.88 -16.09
N LEU A 428 1.19 -18.72 -15.08
CA LEU A 428 0.11 -19.67 -14.77
C LEU A 428 -1.26 -19.29 -15.37
N GLY A 429 -1.41 -18.05 -15.86
CA GLY A 429 -2.69 -17.52 -16.35
C GLY A 429 -3.73 -17.35 -15.24
N VAL A 430 -3.32 -16.87 -14.06
CA VAL A 430 -4.12 -16.81 -12.82
C VAL A 430 -4.48 -15.36 -12.48
N THR A 431 -5.59 -15.15 -11.76
CA THR A 431 -5.99 -13.82 -11.27
C THR A 431 -4.98 -13.27 -10.30
N GLN A 432 -4.55 -12.03 -10.52
CA GLN A 432 -3.59 -11.37 -9.65
C GLN A 432 -4.20 -10.18 -8.90
N ALA A 433 -4.07 -10.23 -7.58
CA ALA A 433 -4.21 -9.08 -6.70
C ALA A 433 -2.83 -8.56 -6.24
N THR A 434 -2.73 -7.27 -5.94
CA THR A 434 -1.57 -6.70 -5.26
C THR A 434 -2.00 -5.84 -4.06
N ILE A 435 -1.19 -5.88 -3.01
CA ILE A 435 -1.30 -5.04 -1.83
C ILE A 435 0.06 -4.38 -1.63
N ALA A 436 0.15 -3.05 -1.72
CA ALA A 436 1.44 -2.37 -1.57
C ALA A 436 1.94 -2.41 -0.13
N HIS A 437 1.04 -2.25 0.86
CA HIS A 437 1.35 -1.93 2.27
C HIS A 437 2.05 -0.58 2.45
N ALA A 438 3.04 -0.27 1.62
CA ALA A 438 3.70 1.00 1.51
C ALA A 438 4.37 1.18 0.15
N LEU A 439 4.49 2.42 -0.32
CA LEU A 439 5.30 2.79 -1.48
C LEU A 439 6.42 3.73 -1.07
N GLU A 440 7.65 3.24 -1.11
CA GLU A 440 8.83 3.91 -0.53
C GLU A 440 9.11 5.27 -1.20
N LYS A 441 8.74 5.46 -2.46
CA LYS A 441 8.89 6.75 -3.18
C LYS A 441 8.24 7.94 -2.45
N THR A 442 7.20 7.70 -1.64
CA THR A 442 6.54 8.75 -0.86
C THR A 442 7.13 8.96 0.54
N LYS A 443 7.92 7.99 1.02
CA LYS A 443 8.60 8.06 2.32
C LYS A 443 9.95 8.76 2.22
N TYR A 444 10.62 8.65 1.07
CA TYR A 444 11.90 9.30 0.82
C TYR A 444 11.70 10.44 -0.17
N GLU A 445 11.76 11.67 0.33
CA GLU A 445 11.50 12.86 -0.49
C GLU A 445 12.52 12.99 -1.64
N ASP A 446 12.01 13.25 -2.85
CA ASP A 446 12.78 13.33 -4.09
C ASP A 446 13.61 12.07 -4.42
N SER A 447 13.29 10.91 -3.83
CA SER A 447 14.07 9.69 -4.05
C SER A 447 14.04 9.22 -5.51
N ASP A 448 13.05 9.65 -6.30
CA ASP A 448 13.00 9.43 -7.74
C ASP A 448 14.00 10.32 -8.48
N ALA A 449 13.94 11.64 -8.32
CA ALA A 449 14.83 12.57 -9.00
C ALA A 449 16.29 12.45 -8.54
N LYS A 450 16.50 12.11 -7.26
CA LYS A 450 17.82 11.92 -6.63
C LYS A 450 18.22 10.45 -6.52
N TRP A 451 17.55 9.54 -7.24
CA TRP A 451 17.69 8.09 -7.07
C TRP A 451 19.13 7.61 -7.04
N LYS A 452 20.02 8.13 -7.89
CA LYS A 452 21.45 7.76 -7.95
C LYS A 452 22.15 7.84 -6.59
N THR A 453 21.77 8.81 -5.74
CA THR A 453 22.34 8.99 -4.39
C THR A 453 21.80 7.96 -3.38
N PHE A 454 20.55 7.52 -3.56
CA PHE A 454 19.91 6.53 -2.71
C PHE A 454 20.20 5.09 -3.16
N ASP A 455 20.54 4.90 -4.45
CA ASP A 455 20.62 3.59 -5.10
C ASP A 455 21.71 2.70 -4.49
N GLN A 456 22.79 3.27 -3.98
CA GLN A 456 23.87 2.52 -3.30
C GLN A 456 23.41 1.82 -2.01
N LYS A 457 22.35 2.32 -1.36
CA LYS A 457 21.87 1.81 -0.06
C LYS A 457 20.50 1.15 -0.14
N TYR A 458 19.61 1.68 -0.98
CA TYR A 458 18.20 1.28 -1.01
C TYR A 458 17.79 0.65 -2.34
N HIS A 459 18.64 0.70 -3.37
CA HIS A 459 18.37 0.16 -4.70
C HIS A 459 17.00 0.57 -5.26
N PHE A 460 16.63 1.85 -5.08
CA PHE A 460 15.32 2.38 -5.48
C PHE A 460 15.07 2.29 -6.99
N SER A 461 16.12 2.26 -7.82
CA SER A 461 15.95 1.97 -9.25
C SER A 461 15.23 0.63 -9.47
N SER A 462 15.65 -0.42 -8.76
CA SER A 462 15.01 -1.74 -8.82
C SER A 462 13.62 -1.72 -8.21
N GLN A 463 13.46 -1.04 -7.07
CA GLN A 463 12.19 -0.98 -6.36
C GLN A 463 11.09 -0.29 -7.17
N PHE A 464 11.33 0.93 -7.64
CA PHE A 464 10.32 1.71 -8.37
C PHE A 464 9.99 1.06 -9.72
N THR A 465 10.97 0.42 -10.35
CA THR A 465 10.73 -0.41 -11.55
C THR A 465 9.80 -1.59 -11.25
N ALA A 466 10.06 -2.32 -10.17
CA ALA A 466 9.25 -3.47 -9.75
C ALA A 466 7.83 -3.04 -9.36
N ASP A 467 7.68 -1.92 -8.66
CA ASP A 467 6.39 -1.31 -8.31
C ASP A 467 5.57 -0.99 -9.58
N LEU A 468 6.17 -0.31 -10.57
CA LEU A 468 5.50 0.01 -11.85
C LEU A 468 5.05 -1.24 -12.60
N ILE A 469 5.89 -2.26 -12.66
CA ILE A 469 5.57 -3.54 -13.29
C ILE A 469 4.37 -4.18 -12.60
N ALA A 470 4.38 -4.25 -11.28
CA ALA A 470 3.34 -4.96 -10.54
C ALA A 470 2.00 -4.22 -10.53
N MET A 471 2.01 -2.89 -10.36
CA MET A 471 0.79 -2.05 -10.45
C MET A 471 0.08 -2.21 -11.79
N ASN A 472 0.85 -2.29 -12.88
CA ASN A 472 0.29 -2.42 -14.22
C ASN A 472 -0.06 -3.85 -14.61
N SER A 473 0.56 -4.86 -13.98
CA SER A 473 0.25 -6.28 -14.18
C SER A 473 -1.00 -6.74 -13.43
N ALA A 474 -1.29 -6.13 -12.27
CA ALA A 474 -2.38 -6.54 -11.40
C ALA A 474 -3.75 -6.49 -12.13
N ASP A 475 -4.57 -7.53 -11.91
CA ASP A 475 -5.97 -7.52 -12.32
C ASP A 475 -6.79 -6.59 -11.41
N PHE A 476 -6.48 -6.57 -10.12
CA PHE A 476 -7.00 -5.60 -9.15
C PHE A 476 -5.96 -5.27 -8.06
N ILE A 477 -6.08 -4.09 -7.47
CA ILE A 477 -5.21 -3.56 -6.41
C ILE A 477 -6.08 -3.32 -5.18
N ILE A 478 -5.62 -3.81 -4.04
CA ILE A 478 -6.25 -3.55 -2.74
C ILE A 478 -5.43 -2.48 -2.02
N ALA A 479 -6.07 -1.37 -1.69
CA ALA A 479 -5.56 -0.36 -0.77
C ALA A 479 -6.37 -0.38 0.53
N SER A 480 -5.75 -0.02 1.64
CA SER A 480 -6.44 0.04 2.94
C SER A 480 -7.26 1.32 3.10
N THR A 481 -6.90 2.39 2.37
CA THR A 481 -7.52 3.72 2.45
C THR A 481 -7.59 4.41 1.10
N TYR A 482 -8.47 5.40 0.98
CA TYR A 482 -8.48 6.32 -0.15
C TYR A 482 -7.18 7.14 -0.19
N GLN A 483 -6.67 7.57 0.97
CA GLN A 483 -5.41 8.29 1.10
C GLN A 483 -4.22 7.55 0.47
N GLU A 484 -4.17 6.23 0.58
CA GLU A 484 -3.14 5.40 -0.06
C GLU A 484 -3.17 5.54 -1.59
N ILE A 485 -4.36 5.63 -2.19
CA ILE A 485 -4.52 5.75 -3.64
C ILE A 485 -4.31 7.19 -4.10
N ALA A 486 -5.17 8.11 -3.64
CA ALA A 486 -5.29 9.47 -4.15
C ALA A 486 -5.14 10.55 -3.07
N GLY A 487 -4.66 10.19 -1.89
CA GLY A 487 -4.30 11.16 -0.87
C GLY A 487 -5.48 11.97 -0.36
N SER A 488 -5.20 13.23 -0.04
CA SER A 488 -6.18 14.19 0.45
C SER A 488 -6.43 15.26 -0.61
N LYS A 489 -7.21 16.29 -0.27
CA LYS A 489 -7.34 17.49 -1.12
C LYS A 489 -5.99 18.19 -1.33
N THR A 490 -5.13 18.19 -0.32
CA THR A 490 -3.89 18.99 -0.30
C THR A 490 -2.63 18.19 -0.58
N LYS A 491 -2.62 16.89 -0.30
CA LYS A 491 -1.44 16.02 -0.46
C LYS A 491 -1.78 14.87 -1.42
N PRO A 492 -0.91 14.57 -2.41
CA PRO A 492 -1.14 13.44 -3.32
C PRO A 492 -1.03 12.09 -2.61
N GLY A 493 -1.73 11.10 -3.16
CA GLY A 493 -1.70 9.72 -2.68
C GLY A 493 -0.39 9.00 -2.97
N GLN A 494 -0.22 7.82 -2.36
CA GLN A 494 0.98 7.01 -2.59
C GLN A 494 1.02 6.51 -4.04
N TYR A 495 -0.05 5.89 -4.52
CA TYR A 495 -0.17 5.47 -5.92
C TYR A 495 -0.18 6.67 -6.88
N GLU A 496 -0.94 7.73 -6.56
CA GLU A 496 -0.97 8.96 -7.36
C GLU A 496 0.41 9.56 -7.63
N SER A 497 1.32 9.49 -6.65
CA SER A 497 2.69 9.97 -6.84
C SER A 497 3.49 9.21 -7.91
N HIS A 498 3.02 8.03 -8.35
CA HIS A 498 3.60 7.23 -9.41
C HIS A 498 2.93 7.49 -10.78
N GLU A 499 1.97 8.43 -10.86
CA GLU A 499 1.34 8.81 -12.13
C GLU A 499 2.36 9.41 -13.11
N ALA A 500 3.17 10.36 -12.66
CA ALA A 500 4.24 10.94 -13.45
C ALA A 500 5.47 11.26 -12.58
N PHE A 501 6.63 10.72 -12.93
CA PHE A 501 7.89 10.98 -12.25
C PHE A 501 9.08 10.66 -13.15
N THR A 502 10.30 11.00 -12.70
CA THR A 502 11.52 10.77 -13.48
C THR A 502 12.63 10.24 -12.58
N MET A 503 13.40 9.30 -13.13
CA MET A 503 14.68 8.84 -12.58
C MET A 503 15.76 9.25 -13.59
N PRO A 504 16.33 10.46 -13.47
CA PRO A 504 17.22 11.02 -14.49
C PRO A 504 18.41 10.10 -14.78
N GLY A 505 18.67 9.84 -16.07
CA GLY A 505 19.67 8.88 -16.53
C GLY A 505 19.22 7.42 -16.56
N LEU A 506 17.96 7.12 -16.22
CA LEU A 506 17.39 5.77 -16.26
C LEU A 506 16.10 5.71 -17.09
N CYS A 507 15.05 6.42 -16.67
CA CYS A 507 13.80 6.52 -17.42
C CYS A 507 12.95 7.72 -16.96
N ARG A 508 12.08 8.19 -17.85
CA ARG A 508 11.04 9.19 -17.60
C ARG A 508 9.68 8.51 -17.65
N VAL A 509 8.94 8.52 -16.55
CA VAL A 509 7.63 7.89 -16.44
C VAL A 509 6.58 8.98 -16.65
N VAL A 510 6.06 9.07 -17.89
CA VAL A 510 5.08 10.11 -18.28
C VAL A 510 3.65 9.70 -17.92
N SER A 511 3.38 8.39 -17.85
CA SER A 511 2.16 7.83 -17.29
C SER A 511 2.45 6.46 -16.68
N GLY A 512 2.64 6.42 -15.37
CA GLY A 512 2.98 5.20 -14.62
C GLY A 512 1.76 4.43 -14.12
N ILE A 513 0.78 5.14 -13.56
CA ILE A 513 -0.47 4.56 -13.06
C ILE A 513 -1.59 5.60 -13.13
N ASN A 514 -2.83 5.16 -13.33
CA ASN A 514 -4.01 6.01 -13.27
C ASN A 514 -4.82 5.66 -12.02
N VAL A 515 -4.95 6.58 -11.07
CA VAL A 515 -5.72 6.35 -9.83
C VAL A 515 -7.22 6.16 -10.06
N PHE A 516 -7.72 6.53 -11.24
CA PHE A 516 -9.09 6.26 -11.66
C PHE A 516 -9.26 4.88 -12.32
N ASP A 517 -8.19 4.10 -12.48
CA ASP A 517 -8.31 2.76 -13.05
C ASP A 517 -9.23 1.90 -12.17
N PRO A 518 -10.25 1.24 -12.76
CA PRO A 518 -11.18 0.41 -12.00
C PRO A 518 -10.55 -0.84 -11.41
N LYS A 519 -9.24 -1.05 -11.51
CA LYS A 519 -8.50 -2.05 -10.72
C LYS A 519 -8.38 -1.67 -9.25
N PHE A 520 -8.45 -0.39 -8.88
CA PHE A 520 -8.28 0.06 -7.50
C PHE A 520 -9.52 -0.20 -6.65
N ASN A 521 -9.33 -0.86 -5.51
CA ASN A 521 -10.37 -1.17 -4.54
C ASN A 521 -9.90 -0.86 -3.11
N ILE A 522 -10.73 -0.14 -2.35
CA ILE A 522 -10.49 0.10 -0.93
C ILE A 522 -11.11 -1.05 -0.13
N VAL A 523 -10.25 -1.83 0.51
CA VAL A 523 -10.65 -2.91 1.43
C VAL A 523 -9.86 -2.73 2.72
N ALA A 524 -10.48 -1.99 3.65
CA ALA A 524 -9.86 -1.74 4.93
C ALA A 524 -9.74 -3.06 5.74
N PRO A 525 -8.59 -3.32 6.38
CA PRO A 525 -8.46 -4.43 7.31
C PRO A 525 -9.28 -4.18 8.59
N GLY A 526 -9.47 -5.24 9.38
CA GLY A 526 -10.12 -5.16 10.69
C GLY A 526 -9.17 -5.37 11.86
N ALA A 527 -9.73 -5.42 13.06
CA ALA A 527 -9.07 -6.02 14.22
C ALA A 527 -9.61 -7.43 14.47
N ASP A 528 -8.81 -8.26 15.13
CA ASP A 528 -9.23 -9.60 15.53
C ASP A 528 -10.31 -9.51 16.63
N GLN A 529 -11.55 -9.83 16.26
CA GLN A 529 -12.71 -9.75 17.16
C GLN A 529 -12.72 -10.83 18.26
N SER A 530 -11.78 -11.79 18.23
CA SER A 530 -11.53 -12.68 19.37
C SER A 530 -10.72 -12.00 20.47
N VAL A 531 -9.96 -10.95 20.12
CA VAL A 531 -9.10 -10.19 21.03
C VAL A 531 -9.74 -8.84 21.40
N TYR A 532 -10.21 -8.11 20.40
CA TYR A 532 -10.80 -6.79 20.51
C TYR A 532 -12.30 -6.88 20.28
N PHE A 533 -13.06 -6.91 21.36
CA PHE A 533 -14.51 -6.98 21.37
C PHE A 533 -15.07 -6.02 22.43
N SER A 534 -16.36 -5.75 22.35
CA SER A 534 -17.00 -4.72 23.17
C SER A 534 -16.79 -4.95 24.66
N TYR A 535 -16.48 -3.88 25.41
CA TYR A 535 -16.39 -3.92 26.86
C TYR A 535 -17.70 -4.38 27.56
N ALA A 536 -18.83 -4.36 26.84
CA ALA A 536 -20.12 -4.84 27.31
C ALA A 536 -20.23 -6.37 27.34
N GLU A 537 -19.41 -7.10 26.58
CA GLU A 537 -19.43 -8.57 26.49
C GLU A 537 -18.65 -9.20 27.65
N LYS A 538 -19.21 -9.13 28.87
CA LYS A 538 -18.53 -9.58 30.09
C LYS A 538 -18.15 -11.07 30.08
N ASP A 539 -18.92 -11.92 29.42
CA ASP A 539 -18.67 -13.37 29.35
C ASP A 539 -17.39 -13.74 28.57
N LYS A 540 -16.92 -12.84 27.69
CA LYS A 540 -15.69 -13.06 26.89
C LYS A 540 -14.43 -12.48 27.53
N CYS A 541 -14.58 -11.78 28.65
CA CYS A 541 -13.52 -11.06 29.33
C CYS A 541 -12.31 -11.95 29.67
N PHE A 542 -11.10 -11.43 29.47
CA PHE A 542 -9.86 -12.13 29.85
C PHE A 542 -9.55 -11.88 31.33
N ALA A 543 -10.38 -12.45 32.22
CA ALA A 543 -10.35 -12.19 33.65
C ALA A 543 -8.97 -12.39 34.31
N SER A 544 -8.15 -13.32 33.80
CA SER A 544 -6.79 -13.59 34.29
C SER A 544 -5.84 -12.40 34.18
N PHE A 545 -6.04 -11.48 33.23
CA PHE A 545 -5.18 -10.31 33.05
C PHE A 545 -5.59 -9.12 33.92
N ARG A 546 -6.83 -9.08 34.41
CA ARG A 546 -7.37 -7.90 35.11
C ARG A 546 -6.60 -7.51 36.37
N PRO A 547 -6.12 -8.44 37.24
CA PRO A 547 -5.29 -8.05 38.38
C PRO A 547 -3.98 -7.38 37.95
N ALA A 548 -3.30 -7.93 36.94
CA ALA A 548 -2.05 -7.37 36.42
C ALA A 548 -2.27 -5.99 35.77
N ILE A 549 -3.36 -5.82 35.01
CA ILE A 549 -3.72 -4.53 34.41
C ILE A 549 -4.13 -3.51 35.49
N GLY A 550 -4.84 -3.94 36.53
CA GLY A 550 -5.16 -3.09 37.68
C GLY A 550 -3.91 -2.56 38.37
N ALA A 551 -2.91 -3.42 38.59
CA ALA A 551 -1.60 -2.99 39.11
C ALA A 551 -0.88 -2.06 38.13
N LEU A 552 -0.89 -2.37 36.84
CA LEU A 552 -0.29 -1.56 35.77
C LEU A 552 -0.85 -0.13 35.76
N LEU A 553 -2.16 0.03 35.96
CA LEU A 553 -2.82 1.34 35.94
C LEU A 553 -2.73 2.10 37.28
N PHE A 554 -2.89 1.39 38.40
CA PHE A 554 -3.22 2.02 39.69
C PHE A 554 -2.23 1.76 40.82
N ASN A 555 -1.10 1.09 40.55
CA ASN A 555 -0.01 1.00 41.52
C ASN A 555 0.64 2.39 41.70
N ASN A 556 1.03 2.72 42.94
CA ASN A 556 1.63 4.00 43.28
C ASN A 556 3.16 3.98 43.16
N GLU A 557 3.78 2.80 43.04
CA GLU A 557 5.23 2.65 42.91
C GLU A 557 5.65 2.64 41.44
N ASP A 558 6.82 3.23 41.18
CA ASP A 558 7.49 3.16 39.89
C ASP A 558 8.20 1.80 39.73
N THR A 559 8.11 1.24 38.54
CA THR A 559 8.72 -0.05 38.19
C THR A 559 9.28 0.00 36.77
N ASN A 560 9.90 -1.10 36.33
CA ASN A 560 10.33 -1.25 34.95
C ASN A 560 9.16 -1.36 33.95
N GLU A 561 7.92 -1.55 34.41
CA GLU A 561 6.72 -1.59 33.55
C GLU A 561 5.95 -0.26 33.50
N HIS A 562 6.12 0.62 34.49
CA HIS A 562 5.35 1.86 34.60
C HIS A 562 6.00 2.91 35.51
N ILE A 563 5.84 4.19 35.18
CA ILE A 563 6.22 5.33 36.04
C ILE A 563 5.08 6.35 36.21
N GLY A 564 5.12 7.11 37.30
CA GLY A 564 4.07 8.04 37.71
C GLY A 564 2.89 7.30 38.35
N PHE A 565 1.89 8.01 38.88
CA PHE A 565 0.73 7.39 39.52
C PHE A 565 -0.54 8.21 39.31
N LEU A 566 -1.70 7.56 39.49
CA LEU A 566 -3.01 8.22 39.42
C LEU A 566 -3.55 8.43 40.83
N ALA A 567 -3.54 9.69 41.29
CA ALA A 567 -3.99 10.06 42.63
C ALA A 567 -5.49 9.84 42.82
N ASP A 568 -6.30 10.20 41.82
CA ASP A 568 -7.73 9.96 41.79
C ASP A 568 -8.04 8.82 40.81
N LYS A 569 -8.27 7.62 41.34
CA LYS A 569 -8.55 6.40 40.57
C LYS A 569 -9.97 6.36 40.01
N THR A 570 -10.84 7.29 40.40
CA THR A 570 -12.25 7.33 39.97
C THR A 570 -12.45 8.14 38.69
N LYS A 571 -11.48 8.98 38.32
CA LYS A 571 -11.54 9.76 37.09
C LYS A 571 -11.49 8.87 35.84
N PRO A 572 -12.22 9.25 34.78
CA PRO A 572 -12.00 8.70 33.45
C PRO A 572 -10.55 8.82 33.00
N ILE A 573 -10.14 7.89 32.13
CA ILE A 573 -8.79 7.85 31.58
C ILE A 573 -8.79 8.28 30.11
N ILE A 574 -7.95 9.26 29.79
CA ILE A 574 -7.48 9.54 28.43
C ILE A 574 -6.34 8.55 28.15
N PHE A 575 -6.55 7.66 27.20
CA PHE A 575 -5.63 6.58 26.89
C PHE A 575 -5.01 6.76 25.51
N SER A 576 -3.70 6.57 25.39
CA SER A 576 -3.03 6.46 24.10
C SER A 576 -1.97 5.36 24.14
N MET A 577 -1.88 4.59 23.06
CA MET A 577 -0.92 3.51 22.90
C MET A 577 -0.33 3.54 21.50
N ALA A 578 0.99 3.73 21.40
CA ALA A 578 1.73 3.69 20.15
C ALA A 578 3.23 3.51 20.42
N ARG A 579 4.02 3.33 19.35
CA ARG A 579 5.47 3.56 19.44
C ARG A 579 5.73 5.03 19.77
N LEU A 580 6.82 5.31 20.49
CA LEU A 580 7.20 6.68 20.83
C LEU A 580 8.17 7.18 19.75
N ASP A 581 7.62 7.80 18.72
CA ASP A 581 8.36 8.48 17.65
C ASP A 581 7.76 9.86 17.38
N THR A 582 8.49 10.70 16.65
CA THR A 582 8.11 12.09 16.38
C THR A 582 6.78 12.21 15.63
N VAL A 583 6.48 11.24 14.76
CA VAL A 583 5.25 11.22 13.95
C VAL A 583 4.06 10.82 14.80
N LYS A 584 4.20 9.84 15.71
CA LYS A 584 3.13 9.39 16.62
C LYS A 584 2.73 10.45 17.64
N ASN A 585 3.65 11.36 17.99
CA ASN A 585 3.35 12.61 18.70
C ASN A 585 2.66 12.41 20.09
N LEU A 586 3.02 11.34 20.81
CA LEU A 586 2.52 11.09 22.16
C LEU A 586 2.96 12.19 23.15
N THR A 587 4.15 12.77 22.93
CA THR A 587 4.62 13.94 23.69
C THR A 587 3.78 15.18 23.41
N GLY A 588 3.28 15.36 22.18
CA GLY A 588 2.33 16.43 21.85
C GLY A 588 1.04 16.33 22.65
N LEU A 589 0.43 15.15 22.70
CA LEU A 589 -0.75 14.91 23.55
C LEU A 589 -0.47 15.20 25.03
N THR A 590 0.70 14.80 25.53
CA THR A 590 1.12 15.07 26.92
C THR A 590 1.23 16.58 27.17
N GLU A 591 1.78 17.33 26.21
CA GLU A 591 1.84 18.79 26.28
C GLU A 591 0.44 19.42 26.27
N TRP A 592 -0.46 18.97 25.39
CA TRP A 592 -1.84 19.48 25.30
C TRP A 592 -2.60 19.27 26.61
N TYR A 593 -2.49 18.08 27.18
CA TYR A 593 -3.06 17.74 28.49
C TYR A 593 -2.44 18.59 29.61
N GLY A 594 -1.11 18.74 29.63
CA GLY A 594 -0.41 19.50 30.66
C GLY A 594 -0.81 20.99 30.71
N LYS A 595 -1.03 21.61 29.54
CA LYS A 595 -1.49 23.00 29.41
C LYS A 595 -2.94 23.21 29.83
N ASN A 596 -3.81 22.22 29.63
CA ASN A 596 -5.25 22.35 29.86
C ASN A 596 -5.64 21.90 31.28
N THR A 597 -5.61 22.82 32.23
CA THR A 597 -5.94 22.55 33.64
C THR A 597 -7.39 22.09 33.86
N ALA A 598 -8.33 22.56 33.04
CA ALA A 598 -9.71 22.11 33.08
C ALA A 598 -9.82 20.63 32.70
N LEU A 599 -9.12 20.20 31.64
CA LEU A 599 -9.08 18.79 31.23
C LEU A 599 -8.46 17.89 32.31
N ARG A 600 -7.35 18.32 32.92
CA ARG A 600 -6.69 17.61 34.04
C ARG A 600 -7.60 17.44 35.26
N SER A 601 -8.54 18.37 35.46
CA SER A 601 -9.51 18.27 36.56
C SER A 601 -10.54 17.16 36.33
N LEU A 602 -10.84 16.82 35.07
CA LEU A 602 -11.88 15.86 34.71
C LEU A 602 -11.37 14.44 34.44
N ALA A 603 -10.17 14.28 33.88
CA ALA A 603 -9.66 12.98 33.47
C ALA A 603 -8.17 12.82 33.82
N ASN A 604 -7.73 11.57 33.94
CA ASN A 604 -6.31 11.19 34.04
C ASN A 604 -5.71 10.92 32.66
N LEU A 605 -4.39 11.02 32.52
CA LEU A 605 -3.67 10.67 31.30
C LEU A 605 -2.91 9.34 31.47
N VAL A 606 -3.12 8.38 30.56
CA VAL A 606 -2.35 7.13 30.49
C VAL A 606 -1.74 7.00 29.10
N ILE A 607 -0.41 6.94 29.05
CA ILE A 607 0.36 6.73 27.80
C ILE A 607 1.05 5.37 27.87
N VAL A 608 0.94 4.57 26.81
CA VAL A 608 1.69 3.32 26.63
C VAL A 608 2.64 3.46 25.46
N GLY A 609 3.94 3.31 25.69
CA GLY A 609 4.94 3.32 24.62
C GLY A 609 6.37 3.47 25.12
N ALA A 610 7.32 2.87 24.39
CA ALA A 610 8.77 2.92 24.62
C ALA A 610 9.24 2.44 26.01
N PHE A 611 10.53 2.67 26.26
CA PHE A 611 11.18 2.55 27.56
C PHE A 611 11.17 3.90 28.29
N PHE A 612 11.47 3.88 29.59
CA PHE A 612 11.54 5.12 30.40
C PHE A 612 12.91 5.80 30.35
N ASP A 613 13.99 5.03 30.15
CA ASP A 613 15.36 5.55 30.06
C ASP A 613 15.80 5.67 28.59
N PRO A 614 16.23 6.86 28.12
CA PRO A 614 16.75 7.04 26.77
C PRO A 614 17.90 6.09 26.42
N SER A 615 18.73 5.65 27.38
CA SER A 615 19.89 4.78 27.11
C SER A 615 19.50 3.37 26.69
N ASN A 616 18.27 2.95 27.01
CA ASN A 616 17.75 1.64 26.63
C ASN A 616 17.23 1.62 25.19
N SER A 617 17.02 2.78 24.57
CA SER A 617 16.64 2.85 23.16
C SER A 617 17.87 2.91 22.25
N LYS A 618 17.85 2.08 21.21
CA LYS A 618 18.81 2.15 20.10
C LYS A 618 18.36 3.13 19.01
N ASP A 619 17.14 3.66 19.10
CA ASP A 619 16.56 4.59 18.16
C ASP A 619 16.71 6.04 18.67
N ARG A 620 17.23 6.92 17.81
CA ARG A 620 17.53 8.31 18.21
C ARG A 620 16.27 9.15 18.37
N GLU A 621 15.22 8.88 17.61
CA GLU A 621 13.95 9.60 17.73
C GLU A 621 13.24 9.21 19.02
N GLU A 622 13.14 7.91 19.30
CA GLU A 622 12.58 7.39 20.54
C GLU A 622 13.35 7.93 21.76
N ALA A 623 14.68 7.85 21.76
CA ALA A 623 15.49 8.44 22.84
C ALA A 623 15.26 9.95 23.02
N GLY A 624 15.05 10.69 21.92
CA GLY A 624 14.71 12.11 21.94
C GLY A 624 13.33 12.39 22.53
N GLU A 625 12.32 11.61 22.12
CA GLU A 625 10.95 11.73 22.61
C GLU A 625 10.81 11.27 24.07
N ILE A 626 11.60 10.29 24.54
CA ILE A 626 11.71 9.92 25.97
C ILE A 626 12.18 11.12 26.79
N LYS A 627 13.26 11.80 26.37
CA LYS A 627 13.77 13.00 27.07
C LYS A 627 12.73 14.11 27.10
N LYS A 628 12.02 14.31 25.98
CA LYS A 628 10.95 15.28 25.88
C LYS A 628 9.77 14.93 26.80
N MET A 629 9.39 13.66 26.90
CA MET A 629 8.33 13.18 27.79
C MET A 629 8.64 13.54 29.26
N HIS A 630 9.85 13.21 29.74
CA HIS A 630 10.30 13.58 31.08
C HIS A 630 10.26 15.10 31.29
N GLY A 631 10.81 15.87 30.35
CA GLY A 631 10.78 17.34 30.43
C GLY A 631 9.37 17.93 30.48
N LEU A 632 8.38 17.30 29.83
CA LEU A 632 6.98 17.73 29.87
C LEU A 632 6.32 17.37 31.21
N ILE A 633 6.60 16.18 31.76
CA ILE A 633 6.11 15.74 33.08
C ILE A 633 6.56 16.74 34.15
N ASP A 634 7.85 17.11 34.14
CA ASP A 634 8.43 18.07 35.09
C ASP A 634 7.86 19.47 34.89
N LYS A 635 7.84 19.95 33.63
CA LYS A 635 7.38 21.30 33.28
C LYS A 635 5.94 21.56 33.70
N TYR A 636 5.04 20.59 33.50
CA TYR A 636 3.61 20.74 33.79
C TYR A 636 3.18 20.13 35.14
N LYS A 637 4.14 19.58 35.90
CA LYS A 637 3.93 18.92 37.20
C LYS A 637 2.80 17.88 37.12
N LEU A 638 2.99 16.85 36.32
CA LEU A 638 1.95 15.85 36.00
C LEU A 638 1.85 14.70 37.03
N GLU A 639 2.67 14.73 38.08
CA GLU A 639 2.62 13.76 39.19
C GLU A 639 1.21 13.64 39.77
N GLY A 640 0.70 12.41 39.88
CA GLY A 640 -0.65 12.13 40.38
C GLY A 640 -1.77 12.29 39.36
N GLN A 641 -1.52 12.78 38.14
CA GLN A 641 -2.52 12.88 37.07
C GLN A 641 -2.13 12.15 35.78
N MET A 642 -0.93 11.58 35.73
CA MET A 642 -0.40 10.87 34.58
C MET A 642 0.23 9.54 34.99
N ARG A 643 0.06 8.53 34.13
CA ARG A 643 0.74 7.24 34.20
C ARG A 643 1.38 6.93 32.85
N TRP A 644 2.67 6.62 32.85
CA TRP A 644 3.37 6.18 31.64
C TRP A 644 3.76 4.71 31.79
N ILE A 645 3.31 3.88 30.85
CA ILE A 645 3.48 2.43 30.83
C ILE A 645 4.42 2.05 29.68
N ALA A 646 5.30 1.08 29.92
CA ALA A 646 6.23 0.57 28.92
C ALA A 646 5.50 -0.12 27.76
N ALA A 647 6.15 -0.22 26.60
CA ALA A 647 5.57 -0.89 25.43
C ALA A 647 5.02 -2.30 25.76
N GLN A 648 3.78 -2.58 25.33
CA GLN A 648 3.09 -3.84 25.59
C GLN A 648 3.07 -4.73 24.33
N THR A 649 3.40 -6.01 24.48
CA THR A 649 3.53 -6.96 23.36
C THR A 649 2.42 -8.02 23.30
N ASP A 650 1.71 -8.28 24.39
CA ASP A 650 0.62 -9.26 24.44
C ASP A 650 -0.71 -8.64 23.97
N ARG A 651 -1.19 -9.06 22.79
CA ARG A 651 -2.45 -8.59 22.20
C ARG A 651 -3.67 -8.84 23.08
N LYS A 652 -3.74 -9.96 23.81
CA LYS A 652 -4.89 -10.29 24.68
C LYS A 652 -4.90 -9.39 25.92
N ARG A 653 -3.74 -9.18 26.55
CA ARG A 653 -3.58 -8.19 27.65
C ARG A 653 -3.96 -6.78 27.16
N ASN A 654 -3.55 -6.40 25.95
CA ASN A 654 -3.89 -5.10 25.34
C ASN A 654 -5.39 -4.94 25.08
N GLY A 655 -6.05 -5.98 24.54
CA GLY A 655 -7.50 -5.98 24.35
C GLY A 655 -8.26 -5.78 25.67
N GLU A 656 -7.83 -6.45 26.74
CA GLU A 656 -8.43 -6.26 28.07
C GLU A 656 -8.12 -4.87 28.66
N LEU A 657 -6.93 -4.33 28.40
CA LEU A 657 -6.58 -2.96 28.80
C LEU A 657 -7.54 -1.94 28.17
N TYR A 658 -7.78 -2.00 26.85
CA TYR A 658 -8.76 -1.12 26.19
C TYR A 658 -10.15 -1.22 26.83
N ARG A 659 -10.62 -2.43 27.16
CA ARG A 659 -11.91 -2.64 27.82
C ARG A 659 -11.95 -2.08 29.25
N MET A 660 -10.88 -2.23 30.02
CA MET A 660 -10.79 -1.64 31.36
C MET A 660 -10.79 -0.11 31.32
N ILE A 661 -10.17 0.51 30.31
CA ILE A 661 -10.28 1.97 30.08
C ILE A 661 -11.72 2.37 29.69
N ALA A 662 -12.40 1.57 28.86
CA ALA A 662 -13.80 1.82 28.51
C ALA A 662 -14.72 1.75 29.74
N GLU A 663 -14.45 0.85 30.68
CA GLU A 663 -15.17 0.76 31.95
C GLU A 663 -15.01 1.99 32.85
N THR A 664 -13.88 2.72 32.77
CA THR A 664 -13.74 4.01 33.47
C THR A 664 -14.48 5.15 32.76
N LYS A 665 -15.26 4.88 31.71
CA LYS A 665 -15.85 5.88 30.80
C LYS A 665 -14.78 6.83 30.21
N GLY A 666 -13.60 6.28 29.94
CA GLY A 666 -12.47 6.98 29.34
C GLY A 666 -12.62 7.26 27.84
N ALA A 667 -11.54 7.67 27.20
CA ALA A 667 -11.47 7.86 25.75
C ALA A 667 -10.08 7.47 25.22
N PHE A 668 -10.01 6.99 23.98
CA PHE A 668 -8.76 6.78 23.26
C PHE A 668 -8.38 8.04 22.48
N VAL A 669 -7.10 8.41 22.48
CA VAL A 669 -6.59 9.53 21.70
C VAL A 669 -5.41 9.08 20.86
N GLN A 670 -5.48 9.34 19.56
CA GLN A 670 -4.44 9.06 18.58
C GLN A 670 -3.95 10.41 18.00
N PRO A 671 -2.83 10.97 18.51
CA PRO A 671 -2.44 12.36 18.24
C PRO A 671 -1.41 12.53 17.11
N ALA A 672 -1.20 11.53 16.25
CA ALA A 672 -0.10 11.56 15.29
C ALA A 672 -0.20 12.75 14.33
N LEU A 673 0.96 13.31 13.97
CA LEU A 673 1.09 14.32 12.92
C LEU A 673 0.59 13.80 11.56
N TYR A 674 0.69 12.48 11.36
CA TYR A 674 0.13 11.74 10.25
C TYR A 674 -0.01 10.26 10.63
N GLU A 675 -1.13 9.63 10.29
CA GLU A 675 -1.35 8.20 10.51
C GLU A 675 -1.81 7.55 9.20
N ALA A 676 -1.07 6.55 8.71
CA ALA A 676 -1.36 5.96 7.39
C ALA A 676 -2.69 5.20 7.38
N PHE A 677 -3.00 4.49 8.47
CA PHE A 677 -4.26 3.77 8.64
C PHE A 677 -4.82 3.95 10.05
N GLY A 678 -4.10 3.46 11.07
CA GLY A 678 -4.50 3.57 12.47
C GLY A 678 -5.20 2.33 13.02
N LEU A 679 -4.51 1.18 13.06
CA LEU A 679 -5.06 -0.05 13.67
C LEU A 679 -5.51 0.18 15.11
N THR A 680 -4.79 0.97 15.90
CA THR A 680 -5.15 1.28 17.29
C THR A 680 -6.48 2.04 17.41
N VAL A 681 -6.86 2.82 16.39
CA VAL A 681 -8.18 3.47 16.30
C VAL A 681 -9.27 2.40 16.17
N ILE A 682 -9.08 1.41 15.30
CA ILE A 682 -10.01 0.30 15.09
C ILE A 682 -10.07 -0.62 16.31
N GLU A 683 -8.94 -0.89 16.97
CA GLU A 683 -8.87 -1.68 18.21
C GLU A 683 -9.68 -1.01 19.34
N ALA A 684 -9.46 0.30 19.55
CA ALA A 684 -10.19 1.08 20.56
C ALA A 684 -11.70 1.08 20.27
N MET A 685 -12.09 1.37 19.02
CA MET A 685 -13.50 1.40 18.61
C MET A 685 -14.16 0.00 18.71
N ASN A 686 -13.44 -1.09 18.40
CA ASN A 686 -13.93 -2.47 18.61
C ASN A 686 -14.20 -2.78 20.08
N CYS A 687 -13.43 -2.17 20.99
CA CYS A 687 -13.63 -2.32 22.43
C CYS A 687 -14.75 -1.41 22.97
N GLY A 688 -15.36 -0.58 22.12
CA GLY A 688 -16.39 0.39 22.50
C GLY A 688 -15.82 1.63 23.20
N LEU A 689 -14.54 1.92 23.04
CA LEU A 689 -13.90 3.11 23.62
C LEU A 689 -14.09 4.30 22.66
N PRO A 690 -14.75 5.40 23.06
CA PRO A 690 -14.83 6.61 22.25
C PRO A 690 -13.44 7.12 21.86
N THR A 691 -13.26 7.45 20.57
CA THR A 691 -11.94 7.73 20.01
C THR A 691 -11.83 9.13 19.43
N PHE A 692 -10.73 9.79 19.74
CA PHE A 692 -10.23 11.01 19.12
C PHE A 692 -9.02 10.64 18.26
N ALA A 693 -9.04 10.91 16.96
CA ALA A 693 -7.92 10.58 16.09
C ALA A 693 -7.56 11.71 15.14
N THR A 694 -6.31 11.71 14.67
CA THR A 694 -5.81 12.72 13.75
C THR A 694 -6.66 12.81 12.48
N ASN A 695 -6.93 14.03 12.02
CA ASN A 695 -7.53 14.26 10.70
C ASN A 695 -6.53 14.12 9.55
N GLN A 696 -5.28 13.73 9.83
CA GLN A 696 -4.20 13.58 8.87
C GLN A 696 -3.95 12.10 8.52
N GLY A 697 -4.58 11.63 7.44
CA GLY A 697 -4.38 10.29 6.90
C GLY A 697 -5.56 9.35 7.16
N GLY A 698 -5.30 8.06 7.35
CA GLY A 698 -6.30 7.00 7.41
C GLY A 698 -7.40 7.17 8.46
N PRO A 699 -7.13 7.64 9.70
CA PRO A 699 -8.18 7.81 10.70
C PRO A 699 -9.30 8.78 10.29
N ALA A 700 -9.01 9.72 9.39
CA ALA A 700 -10.00 10.64 8.83
C ALA A 700 -11.10 9.94 8.00
N GLU A 701 -10.83 8.71 7.52
CA GLU A 701 -11.79 7.86 6.82
C GLU A 701 -12.48 6.86 7.77
N ILE A 702 -11.81 6.47 8.86
CA ILE A 702 -12.33 5.51 9.84
C ILE A 702 -13.46 6.17 10.66
N ILE A 703 -13.20 7.37 11.18
CA ILE A 703 -14.11 8.11 12.04
C ILE A 703 -15.04 9.00 11.21
N VAL A 704 -16.30 9.06 11.62
CA VAL A 704 -17.25 10.09 11.19
C VAL A 704 -17.34 11.09 12.34
N ASP A 705 -16.74 12.28 12.15
CA ASP A 705 -16.58 13.29 13.21
C ASP A 705 -17.91 13.64 13.88
N GLY A 706 -17.95 13.55 15.20
CA GLY A 706 -19.15 13.80 16.02
C GLY A 706 -20.19 12.68 16.03
N VAL A 707 -19.99 11.61 15.27
CA VAL A 707 -20.91 10.46 15.17
C VAL A 707 -20.29 9.21 15.79
N SER A 708 -19.23 8.67 15.18
CA SER A 708 -18.56 7.44 15.63
C SER A 708 -17.26 7.70 16.40
N GLY A 709 -16.91 8.97 16.60
CA GLY A 709 -15.68 9.44 17.24
C GLY A 709 -15.45 10.90 16.88
N PHE A 710 -14.23 11.40 17.11
CA PHE A 710 -13.89 12.79 16.83
C PHE A 710 -12.56 12.92 16.08
N HIS A 711 -12.49 13.85 15.14
CA HIS A 711 -11.26 14.28 14.51
C HIS A 711 -10.56 15.35 15.33
N ILE A 712 -9.24 15.25 15.47
CA ILE A 712 -8.38 16.26 16.09
C ILE A 712 -7.31 16.72 15.08
N ASP A 713 -6.92 17.99 15.14
CA ASP A 713 -5.83 18.53 14.33
C ASP A 713 -4.51 18.53 15.13
N PRO A 714 -3.54 17.67 14.78
CA PRO A 714 -2.31 17.56 15.55
C PRO A 714 -1.42 18.81 15.47
N TYR A 715 -1.69 19.74 14.54
CA TYR A 715 -1.01 21.03 14.44
C TYR A 715 -1.70 22.14 15.27
N ASN A 716 -2.87 21.86 15.84
CA ASN A 716 -3.61 22.76 16.73
C ASN A 716 -3.97 22.05 18.04
N GLY A 717 -2.97 21.94 18.92
CA GLY A 717 -3.11 21.26 20.20
C GLY A 717 -4.13 21.88 21.16
N ASP A 718 -4.30 23.21 21.11
CA ASP A 718 -5.26 23.90 21.98
C ASP A 718 -6.70 23.55 21.58
N GLU A 719 -7.01 23.59 20.28
CA GLU A 719 -8.31 23.14 19.74
C GLU A 719 -8.56 21.65 20.01
N SER A 720 -7.56 20.82 19.77
CA SER A 720 -7.64 19.38 20.03
C SER A 720 -7.91 19.08 21.51
N SER A 721 -7.20 19.75 22.43
CA SER A 721 -7.41 19.59 23.87
C SER A 721 -8.78 20.07 24.31
N LYS A 722 -9.28 21.16 23.70
CA LYS A 722 -10.62 21.69 23.97
C LYS A 722 -11.70 20.71 23.51
N LYS A 723 -11.54 20.08 22.35
CA LYS A 723 -12.49 19.09 21.86
C LYS A 723 -12.61 17.87 22.79
N ILE A 724 -11.49 17.44 23.37
CA ILE A 724 -11.46 16.37 24.39
C ILE A 724 -12.13 16.84 25.68
N LEU A 725 -11.86 18.06 26.14
CA LEU A 725 -12.51 18.68 27.30
C LEU A 725 -14.03 18.74 27.13
N ASP A 726 -14.51 19.32 26.02
CA ASP A 726 -15.92 19.49 25.70
C ASP A 726 -16.65 18.13 25.72
N PHE A 727 -16.00 17.05 25.28
CA PHE A 727 -16.55 15.71 25.36
C PHE A 727 -16.75 15.22 26.79
N PHE A 728 -15.75 15.37 27.67
CA PHE A 728 -15.88 14.94 29.07
C PHE A 728 -16.88 15.82 29.85
N GLU A 729 -16.93 17.12 29.57
CA GLU A 729 -17.95 18.02 30.14
C GLU A 729 -19.36 17.60 29.70
N LYS A 730 -19.52 17.21 28.44
CA LYS A 730 -20.78 16.72 27.92
C LYS A 730 -21.16 15.36 28.51
N CYS A 731 -20.21 14.44 28.71
CA CYS A 731 -20.47 13.17 29.38
C CYS A 731 -20.90 13.35 30.85
N LYS A 732 -20.43 14.42 31.51
CA LYS A 732 -20.83 14.76 32.88
C LYS A 732 -22.25 15.33 32.95
N SER A 733 -22.67 16.08 31.93
CA SER A 733 -24.00 16.72 31.88
C SER A 733 -25.08 15.83 31.24
N ASP A 734 -24.70 14.94 30.32
CA ASP A 734 -25.55 13.95 29.67
C ASP A 734 -24.96 12.54 29.87
N VAL A 735 -25.53 11.81 30.83
CA VAL A 735 -25.09 10.46 31.24
C VAL A 735 -25.10 9.46 30.07
N GLY A 736 -25.99 9.65 29.08
CA GLY A 736 -26.10 8.76 27.92
C GLY A 736 -25.13 9.10 26.78
N TYR A 737 -24.45 10.24 26.84
CA TYR A 737 -23.64 10.73 25.72
C TYR A 737 -22.44 9.82 25.41
N TRP A 738 -21.75 9.33 26.44
CA TRP A 738 -20.61 8.43 26.26
C TRP A 738 -21.06 7.12 25.57
N ASP A 739 -22.16 6.53 26.03
CA ASP A 739 -22.69 5.28 25.48
C ASP A 739 -23.18 5.47 24.04
N LYS A 740 -23.74 6.64 23.70
CA LYS A 740 -24.11 6.99 22.33
C LYS A 740 -22.90 6.94 21.38
N ILE A 741 -21.78 7.58 21.75
CA ILE A 741 -20.57 7.59 20.93
C ILE A 741 -19.94 6.19 20.88
N SER A 742 -19.90 5.48 22.00
CA SER A 742 -19.41 4.09 22.10
C SER A 742 -20.17 3.14 21.16
N ASN A 743 -21.50 3.18 21.19
CA ASN A 743 -22.35 2.35 20.33
C ASN A 743 -22.20 2.71 18.85
N ALA A 744 -22.08 4.00 18.53
CA ALA A 744 -21.84 4.45 17.17
C ALA A 744 -20.44 4.03 16.65
N ALA A 745 -19.42 4.02 17.51
CA ALA A 745 -18.10 3.49 17.19
C ALA A 745 -18.15 1.98 16.88
N LEU A 746 -18.82 1.20 17.72
CA LEU A 746 -19.03 -0.25 17.51
C LEU A 746 -19.78 -0.53 16.21
N HIS A 747 -20.84 0.25 15.93
CA HIS A 747 -21.61 0.14 14.69
C HIS A 747 -20.73 0.39 13.46
N ARG A 748 -19.99 1.51 13.46
CA ARG A 748 -19.08 1.88 12.37
C ARG A 748 -18.07 0.77 12.06
N ILE A 749 -17.48 0.17 13.09
CA ILE A 749 -16.51 -0.91 12.91
C ILE A 749 -17.16 -2.16 12.34
N ASN A 750 -18.28 -2.60 12.89
CA ASN A 750 -18.96 -3.80 12.43
C ASN A 750 -19.47 -3.69 10.99
N GLU A 751 -19.76 -2.48 10.52
CA GLU A 751 -20.18 -2.23 9.12
C GLU A 751 -19.04 -2.11 8.12
N CYS A 752 -17.83 -1.71 8.55
CA CYS A 752 -16.79 -1.27 7.61
C CYS A 752 -15.40 -1.91 7.82
N PHE A 753 -15.04 -2.27 9.06
CA PHE A 753 -13.66 -2.54 9.46
C PHE A 753 -13.53 -3.89 10.20
N THR A 754 -14.02 -4.96 9.56
CA THR A 754 -13.87 -6.33 10.05
C THR A 754 -13.15 -7.21 9.04
N TRP A 755 -12.40 -8.20 9.53
CA TRP A 755 -11.76 -9.19 8.68
C TRP A 755 -12.76 -10.06 7.91
N LYS A 756 -13.99 -10.20 8.41
CA LYS A 756 -15.07 -10.88 7.69
C LYS A 756 -15.44 -10.13 6.40
N ILE A 757 -15.73 -8.83 6.51
CA ILE A 757 -16.05 -7.97 5.36
C ILE A 757 -14.87 -7.94 4.38
N TYR A 758 -13.64 -7.88 4.91
CA TYR A 758 -12.43 -7.97 4.11
C TYR A 758 -12.42 -9.24 3.26
N ALA A 759 -12.57 -10.41 3.88
CA ALA A 759 -12.55 -11.70 3.20
C ALA A 759 -13.67 -11.81 2.15
N GLU A 760 -14.87 -11.35 2.49
CA GLU A 760 -16.01 -11.32 1.56
C GLU A 760 -15.70 -10.50 0.30
N LYS A 761 -15.15 -9.29 0.46
CA LYS A 761 -14.78 -8.42 -0.65
C LYS A 761 -13.66 -9.00 -1.50
N VAL A 762 -12.61 -9.55 -0.89
CA VAL A 762 -11.49 -10.15 -1.62
C VAL A 762 -11.93 -11.34 -2.48
N LEU A 763 -12.78 -12.21 -1.93
CA LEU A 763 -13.30 -13.36 -2.69
C LEU A 763 -14.28 -12.91 -3.80
N ASN A 764 -15.11 -11.89 -3.56
CA ASN A 764 -15.95 -11.29 -4.60
C ASN A 764 -15.11 -10.75 -5.76
N MET A 765 -14.04 -10.02 -5.45
CA MET A 765 -13.10 -9.53 -6.46
C MET A 765 -12.41 -10.67 -7.22
N GLY A 766 -11.99 -11.74 -6.52
CA GLY A 766 -11.39 -12.91 -7.16
C GLY A 766 -12.26 -13.49 -8.29
N SER A 767 -13.56 -13.63 -8.05
CA SER A 767 -14.54 -14.09 -9.04
C SER A 767 -14.81 -13.03 -10.14
N ALA A 768 -15.12 -11.80 -9.75
CA ALA A 768 -15.53 -10.74 -10.67
C ALA A 768 -14.39 -10.31 -11.61
N TYR A 769 -13.18 -10.06 -11.08
CA TYR A 769 -12.02 -9.73 -11.89
C TYR A 769 -11.52 -10.91 -12.72
N GLY A 770 -11.78 -12.15 -12.29
CA GLY A 770 -11.55 -13.34 -13.12
C GLY A 770 -12.36 -13.32 -14.42
N CYS A 771 -13.66 -13.02 -14.33
CA CYS A 771 -14.52 -12.83 -15.50
C CYS A 771 -14.12 -11.59 -16.31
N TRP A 772 -13.85 -10.47 -15.64
CA TRP A 772 -13.38 -9.24 -16.30
C TRP A 772 -12.09 -9.46 -17.10
N ARG A 773 -11.13 -10.24 -16.57
CA ARG A 773 -9.91 -10.63 -17.28
C ARG A 773 -10.23 -11.44 -18.53
N ALA A 774 -11.11 -12.44 -18.43
CA ALA A 774 -11.50 -13.27 -19.57
C ALA A 774 -12.10 -12.42 -20.71
N MET A 775 -12.97 -11.46 -20.35
CA MET A 775 -13.61 -10.53 -21.29
C MET A 775 -12.62 -9.63 -22.06
N HIS A 776 -11.49 -9.28 -21.45
CA HIS A 776 -10.54 -8.30 -21.98
C HIS A 776 -9.17 -8.89 -22.33
N SER A 777 -9.08 -10.22 -22.47
CA SER A 777 -7.84 -10.95 -22.71
C SER A 777 -7.06 -10.46 -23.94
N LYS A 778 -7.75 -10.16 -25.05
CA LYS A 778 -7.14 -9.64 -26.29
C LYS A 778 -6.54 -8.24 -26.08
N GLN A 779 -7.27 -7.32 -25.45
CA GLN A 779 -6.79 -5.96 -25.22
C GLN A 779 -5.60 -5.92 -24.24
N LYS A 780 -5.60 -6.77 -23.20
CA LYS A 780 -4.49 -6.84 -22.24
C LYS A 780 -3.18 -7.34 -22.87
N HIS A 781 -3.22 -8.04 -24.01
CA HIS A 781 -2.02 -8.68 -24.56
C HIS A 781 -0.90 -7.67 -24.87
N ALA A 782 -1.23 -6.51 -25.46
CA ALA A 782 -0.24 -5.48 -25.78
C ALA A 782 0.44 -4.92 -24.50
N LYS A 783 -0.35 -4.59 -23.47
CA LYS A 783 0.16 -4.12 -22.17
C LYS A 783 1.08 -5.16 -21.54
N LEU A 784 0.71 -6.44 -21.59
CA LEU A 784 1.54 -7.54 -21.07
C LEU A 784 2.88 -7.67 -21.81
N ARG A 785 2.91 -7.52 -23.14
CA ARG A 785 4.16 -7.52 -23.91
C ARG A 785 5.05 -6.33 -23.58
N TYR A 786 4.44 -5.16 -23.37
CA TYR A 786 5.17 -3.97 -22.94
C TYR A 786 5.81 -4.19 -21.55
N ILE A 787 5.05 -4.74 -20.59
CA ILE A 787 5.57 -5.11 -19.27
C ILE A 787 6.66 -6.18 -19.37
N GLU A 788 6.52 -7.18 -20.24
CA GLU A 788 7.56 -8.19 -20.47
C GLU A 788 8.85 -7.57 -20.99
N LEU A 789 8.77 -6.66 -21.95
CA LEU A 789 9.94 -5.95 -22.46
C LEU A 789 10.59 -5.10 -21.36
N PHE A 790 9.78 -4.37 -20.60
CA PHE A 790 10.26 -3.55 -19.49
C PHE A 790 10.92 -4.40 -18.39
N TYR A 791 10.34 -5.54 -18.03
CA TYR A 791 10.97 -6.47 -17.10
C TYR A 791 12.30 -7.03 -17.64
N ASN A 792 12.29 -7.53 -18.87
CA ASN A 792 13.43 -8.25 -19.44
C ASN A 792 14.64 -7.35 -19.74
N LEU A 793 14.39 -6.13 -20.22
CA LEU A 793 15.44 -5.20 -20.65
C LEU A 793 15.80 -4.15 -19.60
N HIS A 794 14.89 -3.86 -18.66
CA HIS A 794 15.11 -2.87 -17.60
C HIS A 794 15.32 -3.55 -16.25
N MET A 795 14.28 -4.18 -15.69
CA MET A 795 14.32 -4.74 -14.33
C MET A 795 15.42 -5.79 -14.14
N ARG A 796 15.59 -6.72 -15.07
CA ARG A 796 16.64 -7.75 -14.99
C ARG A 796 18.05 -7.15 -14.95
N ASN A 797 18.30 -6.06 -15.68
CA ASN A 797 19.61 -5.41 -15.71
C ASN A 797 19.88 -4.68 -14.39
N LEU A 798 18.87 -4.03 -13.81
CA LEU A 798 18.96 -3.43 -12.48
C LEU A 798 19.22 -4.47 -11.39
N ALA A 799 18.49 -5.59 -11.41
CA ALA A 799 18.72 -6.69 -10.47
C ALA A 799 20.14 -7.29 -10.58
N LYS A 800 20.70 -7.42 -11.79
CA LYS A 800 22.10 -7.87 -11.97
C LYS A 800 23.11 -6.90 -11.37
N LYS A 801 22.86 -5.58 -11.46
CA LYS A 801 23.71 -4.56 -10.85
C LYS A 801 23.74 -4.70 -9.33
N VAL A 802 22.59 -4.88 -8.69
CA VAL A 802 22.49 -5.16 -7.25
C VAL A 802 23.28 -6.43 -6.89
N ALA A 803 23.17 -7.49 -7.69
CA ALA A 803 23.92 -8.72 -7.46
C ALA A 803 25.43 -8.50 -7.41
N ALA A 804 25.97 -7.69 -8.33
CA ALA A 804 27.39 -7.35 -8.39
C ALA A 804 27.85 -6.50 -7.19
N GLU A 805 27.01 -5.58 -6.72
CA GLU A 805 27.29 -4.73 -5.56
C GLU A 805 27.27 -5.53 -4.25
N VAL A 806 26.33 -6.46 -4.09
CA VAL A 806 26.20 -7.33 -2.89
C VAL A 806 27.31 -8.40 -2.83
N THR A 807 27.89 -8.80 -3.97
CA THR A 807 28.96 -9.83 -4.01
C THR A 807 30.38 -9.27 -3.94
N GLN A 808 30.59 -7.97 -4.07
CA GLN A 808 31.88 -7.36 -3.80
C GLN A 808 32.13 -7.38 -2.27
N PRO A 809 33.26 -7.95 -1.79
CA PRO A 809 33.64 -7.77 -0.39
C PRO A 809 33.75 -6.27 -0.13
N ALA A 810 33.27 -5.81 1.02
CA ALA A 810 33.51 -4.47 1.52
C ALA A 810 35.02 -4.24 1.74
N ALA A 811 35.75 -4.00 0.65
CA ALA A 811 37.09 -3.47 0.69
C ALA A 811 36.95 -1.96 0.85
N GLN A 812 37.46 -1.46 1.99
CA GLN A 812 37.60 -0.05 2.35
C GLN A 812 36.33 0.67 2.84
N ALA A 813 35.76 0.18 3.95
CA ALA A 813 35.39 1.13 5.00
C ALA A 813 36.70 1.54 5.69
N GLU A 814 37.28 2.67 5.27
CA GLU A 814 38.35 3.31 6.00
C GLU A 814 37.93 3.45 7.47
N LYS A 815 38.73 2.85 8.36
CA LYS A 815 38.69 3.15 9.78
C LYS A 815 38.90 4.65 9.92
N THR A 816 37.84 5.39 10.20
CA THR A 816 37.98 6.71 10.81
C THR A 816 38.65 6.46 12.17
N PRO A 817 39.87 6.95 12.43
CA PRO A 817 40.43 6.78 13.76
C PRO A 817 39.58 7.59 14.73
N ALA A 818 39.21 6.97 15.84
CA ALA A 818 38.63 7.65 16.98
C ALA A 818 39.51 8.86 17.32
N ARG A 819 38.91 10.05 17.39
CA ARG A 819 39.54 11.20 18.04
C ARG A 819 39.61 10.89 19.54
N GLU A 820 40.73 10.31 19.96
CA GLU A 820 41.14 10.38 21.35
C GLU A 820 41.63 11.81 21.63
N HIS A 821 40.94 12.48 22.55
CA HIS A 821 41.46 13.65 23.22
C HIS A 821 42.55 13.18 24.19
N THR A 822 43.82 13.43 23.87
CA THR A 822 44.91 13.38 24.84
C THR A 822 45.71 14.67 24.80
N ALA A 823 45.87 15.22 26.01
CA ALA A 823 46.48 16.50 26.32
C ALA A 823 47.95 16.61 25.88
N GLU A 824 48.35 17.86 25.61
CA GLU A 824 49.71 18.28 25.33
C GLU A 824 50.69 17.89 26.45
N VAL A 825 51.81 17.22 26.08
CA VAL A 825 53.08 17.31 26.81
C VAL A 825 54.24 17.36 25.81
N VAL A 826 55.16 18.26 26.11
CA VAL A 826 56.38 18.79 25.45
C VAL A 826 57.42 17.70 25.06
N PRO A 827 58.29 17.92 24.03
CA PRO A 827 59.06 16.88 23.35
C PRO A 827 60.46 16.64 23.93
N LYS A 828 61.03 15.46 23.65
CA LYS A 828 62.48 15.21 23.68
C LYS A 828 62.94 14.31 22.53
N ASP A 829 63.88 14.85 21.78
CA ASP A 829 64.98 14.31 20.95
C ASP A 829 65.08 12.80 20.64
N GLY A 830 65.47 12.52 19.38
CA GLY A 830 66.56 11.58 19.10
C GLY A 830 66.40 10.65 17.88
N GLY A 831 67.19 10.90 16.83
CA GLY A 831 68.03 9.83 16.23
C GLY A 831 67.52 9.03 15.02
N ALA A 832 67.79 9.57 13.82
CA ALA A 832 68.59 8.99 12.72
C ALA A 832 68.46 7.50 12.25
N ALA A 833 68.29 7.40 10.91
CA ALA A 833 69.12 6.67 9.91
C ALA A 833 68.76 5.25 9.40
N GLY A 834 68.89 5.12 8.07
CA GLY A 834 69.32 3.91 7.33
C GLY A 834 68.21 3.18 6.56
N ALA A 835 68.02 3.30 5.24
CA ALA A 835 68.84 2.95 4.06
C ALA A 835 68.59 1.54 3.49
N LYS A 836 68.68 1.45 2.13
CA LYS A 836 68.70 0.30 1.20
C LYS A 836 67.31 -0.20 0.75
N GLY A 837 66.96 -0.33 -0.54
CA GLY A 837 67.71 -0.39 -1.78
C GLY A 837 67.90 -1.85 -2.23
N GLU A 838 67.14 -2.31 -3.24
CA GLU A 838 67.58 -3.28 -4.26
C GLU A 838 66.53 -3.49 -5.35
N GLU A 839 67.02 -3.95 -6.49
CA GLU A 839 66.56 -3.72 -7.86
C GLU A 839 66.43 -5.07 -8.61
N VAL A 840 65.70 -5.05 -9.73
CA VAL A 840 65.76 -5.95 -10.90
C VAL A 840 65.02 -7.31 -10.89
N GLY A 841 64.22 -7.51 -11.94
CA GLY A 841 63.78 -8.83 -12.41
C GLY A 841 62.74 -8.78 -13.54
N THR A 842 63.15 -8.41 -14.76
CA THR A 842 62.38 -8.52 -16.00
C THR A 842 62.35 -9.95 -16.55
N PHE A 843 61.18 -10.43 -17.03
CA PHE A 843 61.10 -11.47 -18.06
C PHE A 843 59.91 -11.22 -19.02
N THR A 844 60.23 -11.22 -20.31
CA THR A 844 59.34 -11.10 -21.47
C THR A 844 59.04 -12.47 -22.06
N THR A 845 57.79 -12.74 -22.48
CA THR A 845 57.44 -13.63 -23.62
C THR A 845 56.00 -13.36 -24.11
N THR A 846 55.83 -13.20 -25.42
CA THR A 846 54.59 -13.21 -26.23
C THR A 846 54.72 -14.30 -27.33
N PRO A 847 53.71 -14.62 -28.18
CA PRO A 847 52.23 -14.78 -28.08
C PRO A 847 51.78 -16.17 -28.66
N PRO A 848 50.50 -16.44 -29.10
CA PRO A 848 49.93 -15.93 -30.37
C PRO A 848 48.40 -15.64 -30.39
N SER A 849 47.98 -15.05 -31.52
CA SER A 849 46.69 -14.48 -31.92
C SER A 849 45.54 -15.46 -32.18
N ALA A 850 44.32 -15.13 -31.71
CA ALA A 850 43.08 -15.82 -32.09
C ALA A 850 41.85 -14.88 -32.21
N ALA A 851 42.03 -13.63 -32.67
CA ALA A 851 40.95 -12.63 -32.72
C ALA A 851 40.44 -12.25 -34.12
N CYS A 852 41.03 -12.75 -35.22
CA CYS A 852 40.71 -12.27 -36.57
C CYS A 852 39.65 -13.08 -37.36
N ASN A 853 39.22 -14.26 -36.89
CA ASN A 853 38.33 -15.14 -37.70
C ASN A 853 36.82 -15.03 -37.38
N TRP A 854 36.41 -14.35 -36.29
CA TRP A 854 34.98 -14.23 -35.95
C TRP A 854 34.28 -13.05 -36.64
N LEU A 855 35.01 -12.00 -37.02
CA LEU A 855 34.43 -10.81 -37.64
C LEU A 855 33.94 -11.05 -39.08
N CYS A 856 34.60 -11.94 -39.83
CA CYS A 856 34.21 -12.26 -41.22
C CYS A 856 32.97 -13.16 -41.34
N LEU A 857 32.65 -13.96 -40.30
CA LEU A 857 31.48 -14.85 -40.28
C LEU A 857 30.17 -14.11 -39.96
N CYS A 858 30.22 -13.02 -39.18
CA CYS A 858 29.02 -12.24 -38.85
C CYS A 858 28.56 -11.32 -40.00
N ILE A 859 29.48 -10.83 -40.82
CA ILE A 859 29.16 -9.95 -41.96
C ILE A 859 28.51 -10.75 -43.10
N SER A 860 28.95 -11.99 -43.33
CA SER A 860 28.40 -12.86 -44.38
C SER A 860 26.96 -13.33 -44.09
N ALA A 861 26.63 -13.63 -42.82
CA ALA A 861 25.27 -14.01 -42.43
C ALA A 861 24.26 -12.86 -42.57
N SER A 862 24.68 -11.62 -42.30
CA SER A 862 23.82 -10.44 -42.35
C SER A 862 23.43 -10.07 -43.79
N ILE A 863 24.32 -10.28 -44.75
CA ILE A 863 24.07 -10.04 -46.19
C ILE A 863 23.08 -11.06 -46.76
N ILE A 864 23.14 -12.32 -46.32
CA ILE A 864 22.22 -13.38 -46.76
C ILE A 864 20.79 -13.11 -46.26
N VAL A 865 20.63 -12.69 -45.01
CA VAL A 865 19.31 -12.37 -44.43
C VAL A 865 18.67 -11.15 -45.13
N TYR A 866 19.46 -10.11 -45.42
CA TYR A 866 18.96 -8.93 -46.14
C TYR A 866 18.52 -9.26 -47.58
N THR A 867 19.25 -10.15 -48.26
CA THR A 867 18.90 -10.58 -49.63
C THR A 867 17.64 -11.45 -49.65
N LEU A 868 17.46 -12.33 -48.66
CA LEU A 868 16.25 -13.15 -48.51
C LEU A 868 15.00 -12.32 -48.20
N LEU A 869 15.12 -11.29 -47.35
CA LEU A 869 14.01 -10.37 -47.05
C LEU A 869 13.59 -9.55 -48.27
N LYS A 870 14.54 -9.16 -49.13
CA LYS A 870 14.25 -8.41 -50.36
C LYS A 870 13.60 -9.27 -51.44
N MET A 871 13.91 -10.57 -51.47
CA MET A 871 13.29 -11.53 -52.40
C MET A 871 11.86 -11.93 -52.02
N TYR A 872 11.52 -11.93 -50.73
CA TYR A 872 10.18 -12.28 -50.24
C TYR A 872 9.20 -11.09 -50.14
N GLY A 873 9.69 -9.84 -50.17
CA GLY A 873 8.87 -8.63 -50.02
C GLY A 873 8.11 -8.15 -51.28
N SER A 874 8.17 -8.84 -52.42
CA SER A 874 7.64 -8.31 -53.70
C SER A 874 6.35 -8.98 -54.22
N LYS A 875 5.57 -9.69 -53.40
CA LYS A 875 4.27 -10.23 -53.83
C LYS A 875 3.24 -10.19 -52.70
N THR A 876 2.46 -9.10 -52.66
CA THR A 876 1.01 -9.08 -52.36
C THR A 876 0.52 -7.63 -52.35
N GLN A 877 0.04 -7.15 -53.49
CA GLN A 877 -1.17 -6.31 -53.52
C GLN A 877 -2.33 -7.23 -53.92
N PRO A 878 -3.52 -7.01 -53.39
CA PRO A 878 -4.58 -6.63 -54.33
C PRO A 878 -5.57 -5.58 -53.83
N LYS A 879 -6.17 -4.98 -54.86
CA LYS A 879 -7.35 -4.12 -54.98
C LYS A 879 -8.45 -4.26 -53.92
#